data_AF-A0A348NI70-F1
#
_entry.id   AF-A0A348NI70-F1
#
_cell.length_a   1.000
_cell.length_b   1.000
_cell.length_c   1.000
_cell.angle_alpha   90.00
_cell.angle_beta   90.00
_cell.angle_gamma   90.00
#
_symmetry.space_group_name_H-M   'P 1'
#
loop_
_entity.id
_entity.type
_entity.pdbx_description
1 polymer ?
#
loop_
_entity_poly.entity_id
_entity_poly.type
_entity_poly.pdbx_seq_one_letter_code
_entity_poly.pdbx_strand_id
1 'polypeptide(L)'
;MKKLVCFVILAIAVSCFLISCSTPEIFGYDIAVEKNIAAVDDYPAIPANYSYFDYLSKAVALDAVVFGFAADPDAATPSYIAAESSTWNPIGFWIDQARVPADYDPLVSGYLERSFGLPTYVGDSRVLSSGSEAITTIAMVLGSSYAGIDKSAQSFGSDVYDFVAMTLASYDTGSKLVHNVGIQGQSFWYDMFPQIMFARLYDLYPDTPYMRQIVINGADQWLEALPFFVDENGDPDYEFVGYNVVLESPTIEGAHIEPPNGGLAFLFYAAYAMTGEARYLDGAKEVLDYLQDYPRNPNYEALTDYAPYVAAALNARYGTNYDIGKFLDFLFEGDSAFRAGWSVMDGTFDGVAVDGLVGQGGDYAFAMNSFHLATVLAPLVKYDERYAASIGKYLLNLANNAKVFFPQNQTLTHQTMDEYLTFDRAGSLLYEGFRNDYNGTRRIAMGDATAMFHQPSDLSIYSSAFLGAFAGILGETNVEGILQIDLNATDSFGINDYARYLYYNPYEIDRTIRFEGGSESYDLYDAVSKRFVAKNVSGDVNVSIPAGSASVLVVLPANSILVREGDDVSVNGILIARYQASVNLSGLSSRAELTSSSVIAIGYAAPKGDEVTAMQISFGGIVVYDGVPITSFSYDKALLPDTDYTMKITITTRAGRTDSVTKRVVCR
;
A
#
# COMPACT_ATOMS: atom_id res chain seq x y z
N MET A 1 11.01 -26.41 -72.63
CA MET A 1 11.42 -26.95 -71.32
C MET A 1 12.52 -26.03 -70.78
N LYS A 2 12.19 -25.08 -69.87
CA LYS A 2 12.52 -25.07 -68.41
C LYS A 2 14.06 -25.23 -68.18
N LYS A 3 14.85 -24.35 -67.54
CA LYS A 3 14.72 -23.47 -66.34
C LYS A 3 15.81 -22.34 -66.42
N LEU A 4 15.57 -21.06 -66.10
CA LEU A 4 15.50 -20.38 -64.77
C LEU A 4 16.87 -20.42 -64.01
N VAL A 5 17.74 -19.40 -64.07
CA VAL A 5 17.81 -18.12 -63.30
C VAL A 5 17.81 -18.29 -61.79
N CYS A 6 18.94 -17.96 -61.13
CA CYS A 6 19.03 -17.04 -59.98
C CYS A 6 20.49 -16.83 -59.56
N PHE A 7 21.03 -15.63 -59.85
CA PHE A 7 22.23 -15.05 -59.23
C PHE A 7 21.75 -14.27 -58.00
N VAL A 8 22.28 -14.56 -56.81
CA VAL A 8 22.01 -13.77 -55.60
C VAL A 8 23.11 -12.72 -55.47
N ILE A 9 22.70 -11.46 -55.54
CA ILE A 9 23.50 -10.26 -55.27
C ILE A 9 23.47 -10.02 -53.77
N LEU A 10 24.65 -9.96 -53.14
CA LEU A 10 24.83 -9.56 -51.76
C LEU A 10 24.80 -8.02 -51.70
N ALA A 11 23.66 -7.44 -51.34
CA ALA A 11 23.53 -6.01 -51.06
C ALA A 11 23.84 -5.77 -49.57
N ILE A 12 24.98 -5.12 -49.29
CA ILE A 12 25.33 -4.59 -47.98
C ILE A 12 24.49 -3.32 -47.79
N ALA A 13 23.42 -3.41 -47.00
CA ALA A 13 22.70 -2.24 -46.51
C ALA A 13 23.50 -1.62 -45.36
N VAL A 14 24.19 -0.52 -45.64
CA VAL A 14 24.74 0.37 -44.62
C VAL A 14 23.56 1.15 -44.03
N SER A 15 22.99 0.64 -42.96
CA SER A 15 22.05 1.39 -42.13
C SER A 15 22.85 2.43 -41.35
N CYS A 16 22.84 3.67 -41.84
CA CYS A 16 23.29 4.83 -41.07
C CYS A 16 22.40 4.96 -39.82
N PHE A 17 22.90 4.55 -38.66
CA PHE A 17 22.39 5.02 -37.38
C PHE A 17 22.66 6.53 -37.30
N LEU A 18 21.66 7.33 -37.67
CA LEU A 18 21.58 8.72 -37.27
C LEU A 18 21.30 8.72 -35.76
N ILE A 19 22.37 8.72 -34.97
CA ILE A 19 22.29 9.14 -33.57
C ILE A 19 21.91 10.62 -33.63
N SER A 20 20.63 10.89 -33.41
CA SER A 20 20.16 12.24 -33.12
C SER A 20 20.94 12.72 -31.91
N CYS A 21 21.86 13.67 -32.11
CA CYS A 21 22.37 14.49 -31.02
C CYS A 21 21.19 15.34 -30.53
N SER A 22 20.38 14.80 -29.63
CA SER A 22 19.51 15.61 -28.79
C SER A 22 20.41 16.56 -28.01
N THR A 23 20.22 17.86 -28.23
CA THR A 23 20.87 18.87 -27.40
C THR A 23 20.33 18.70 -25.98
N PRO A 24 21.16 18.78 -24.93
CA PRO A 24 20.67 18.76 -23.56
C PRO A 24 19.74 19.96 -23.39
N GLU A 25 18.43 19.70 -23.31
CA GLU A 25 17.49 20.74 -22.94
C GLU A 25 17.82 21.19 -21.52
N ILE A 26 18.09 22.48 -21.34
CA ILE A 26 18.22 23.07 -20.01
C ILE A 26 16.79 23.22 -19.49
N PHE A 27 16.31 22.22 -18.76
CA PHE A 27 14.99 22.24 -18.14
C PHE A 27 14.95 23.36 -17.09
N GLY A 28 14.11 24.36 -17.34
CA GLY A 28 13.80 25.38 -16.34
C GLY A 28 12.94 24.79 -15.22
N TYR A 29 13.00 25.40 -14.03
CA TYR A 29 12.08 25.12 -12.90
C TYR A 29 10.62 25.04 -13.39
N ASP A 30 9.91 23.97 -13.01
CA ASP A 30 8.46 23.84 -13.16
C ASP A 30 7.74 24.13 -11.82
N ILE A 31 6.45 24.45 -11.88
CA ILE A 31 5.59 24.60 -10.70
C ILE A 31 5.19 23.22 -10.17
N ALA A 32 5.00 23.10 -8.85
CA ALA A 32 4.36 21.93 -8.27
C ALA A 32 2.89 21.90 -8.73
N VAL A 33 2.53 20.88 -9.51
CA VAL A 33 1.14 20.57 -9.85
C VAL A 33 0.67 19.51 -8.86
N GLU A 34 -0.33 19.84 -8.03
CA GLU A 34 -0.73 19.01 -6.90
C GLU A 34 -2.14 18.42 -7.09
N LYS A 35 -2.36 17.24 -6.52
CA LYS A 35 -3.65 16.58 -6.32
C LYS A 35 -3.89 16.40 -4.82
N ASN A 36 -5.12 16.64 -4.39
CA ASN A 36 -5.51 16.59 -2.99
C ASN A 36 -6.24 15.29 -2.66
N ILE A 37 -6.12 14.86 -1.41
CA ILE A 37 -6.99 13.86 -0.79
C ILE A 37 -7.88 14.64 0.18
N ALA A 38 -9.18 14.71 -0.09
CA ALA A 38 -10.09 15.62 0.61
C ALA A 38 -10.06 15.42 2.14
N ALA A 39 -10.06 14.17 2.63
CA ALA A 39 -9.97 13.88 4.06
C ALA A 39 -8.66 14.37 4.71
N VAL A 40 -7.57 14.40 3.95
CA VAL A 40 -6.24 14.84 4.44
C VAL A 40 -6.13 16.36 4.47
N ASP A 41 -6.94 17.09 3.69
CA ASP A 41 -6.97 18.56 3.74
C ASP A 41 -7.31 19.05 5.15
N ASP A 42 -8.17 18.32 5.88
CA ASP A 42 -8.60 18.64 7.25
C ASP A 42 -7.60 18.26 8.36
N TYR A 43 -6.57 17.47 8.04
CA TYR A 43 -5.52 17.13 9.02
C TYR A 43 -4.74 18.40 9.44
N PRO A 44 -4.15 18.43 10.65
CA PRO A 44 -3.17 19.46 10.94
C PRO A 44 -1.94 19.26 10.02
N ALA A 45 -1.32 20.36 9.59
CA ALA A 45 -0.08 20.31 8.81
C ALA A 45 1.02 19.56 9.58
N ILE A 46 1.14 19.85 10.88
CA ILE A 46 1.96 19.10 11.83
C ILE A 46 1.11 18.74 13.05
N PRO A 47 1.16 17.50 13.56
CA PRO A 47 0.46 17.13 14.78
C PRO A 47 0.82 18.04 15.96
N ALA A 48 -0.16 18.49 16.73
CA ALA A 48 0.06 19.44 17.83
C ALA A 48 0.97 18.88 18.94
N ASN A 49 0.97 17.56 19.11
CA ASN A 49 1.81 16.81 20.04
C ASN A 49 2.91 16.03 19.31
N TYR A 50 3.37 16.53 18.15
CA TYR A 50 4.36 15.82 17.35
C TYR A 50 5.57 15.44 18.21
N SER A 51 5.90 14.16 18.15
CA SER A 51 7.17 13.66 18.63
C SER A 51 7.55 12.46 17.76
N TYR A 52 8.77 12.47 17.23
CA TYR A 52 9.26 11.30 16.54
C TYR A 52 9.25 10.09 17.47
N PHE A 53 8.93 8.94 16.89
CA PHE A 53 8.89 7.67 17.57
C PHE A 53 9.74 6.71 16.75
N ASP A 54 10.74 6.11 17.40
CA ASP A 54 11.69 5.23 16.74
C ASP A 54 11.06 3.86 16.47
N TYR A 55 10.26 3.80 15.41
CA TYR A 55 9.58 2.59 14.95
C TYR A 55 10.58 1.49 14.56
N LEU A 56 11.76 1.85 14.04
CA LEU A 56 12.78 0.88 13.62
C LEU A 56 13.35 0.14 14.82
N SER A 57 13.73 0.84 15.89
CA SER A 57 14.17 0.19 17.13
C SER A 57 13.08 -0.72 17.71
N LYS A 58 11.80 -0.33 17.61
CA LYS A 58 10.68 -1.18 18.05
C LYS A 58 10.51 -2.42 17.18
N ALA A 59 10.64 -2.30 15.86
CA ALA A 59 10.58 -3.42 14.92
C ALA A 59 11.72 -4.43 15.16
N VAL A 60 12.95 -3.95 15.38
CA VAL A 60 14.10 -4.81 15.69
C VAL A 60 13.91 -5.54 17.02
N ALA A 61 13.40 -4.84 18.04
CA ALA A 61 13.08 -5.49 19.31
C ALA A 61 11.90 -6.46 19.22
N LEU A 62 10.93 -6.19 18.33
CA LEU A 62 9.82 -7.11 18.04
C LEU A 62 10.34 -8.43 17.46
N ASP A 63 11.21 -8.38 16.43
CA ASP A 63 11.82 -9.59 15.85
C ASP A 63 12.55 -10.40 16.92
N ALA A 64 13.37 -9.75 17.75
CA ALA A 64 14.12 -10.41 18.81
C ALA A 64 13.21 -11.13 19.83
N VAL A 65 12.07 -10.53 20.18
CA VAL A 65 11.10 -11.13 21.12
C VAL A 65 10.33 -12.27 20.45
N VAL A 66 9.86 -12.08 19.22
CA VAL A 66 9.02 -13.06 18.52
C VAL A 66 9.82 -14.28 18.06
N PHE A 67 11.00 -14.10 17.49
CA PHE A 67 11.87 -15.17 17.00
C PHE A 67 12.86 -15.69 18.03
N GLY A 68 12.89 -15.11 19.24
CA GLY A 68 13.78 -15.55 20.33
C GLY A 68 13.64 -17.03 20.70
N PHE A 69 12.50 -17.66 20.39
CA PHE A 69 12.29 -19.11 20.54
C PHE A 69 13.33 -19.95 19.79
N ALA A 70 13.87 -19.44 18.68
CA ALA A 70 14.80 -20.18 17.84
C ALA A 70 16.17 -20.41 18.48
N ALA A 71 16.46 -19.75 19.61
CA ALA A 71 17.61 -20.07 20.45
C ALA A 71 17.47 -21.43 21.17
N ASP A 72 16.25 -21.98 21.24
CA ASP A 72 15.96 -23.32 21.72
C ASP A 72 15.55 -24.21 20.53
N PRO A 73 16.39 -25.17 20.09
CA PRO A 73 16.09 -26.02 18.93
C PRO A 73 14.92 -26.99 19.17
N ASP A 74 14.50 -27.14 20.43
CA ASP A 74 13.40 -27.99 20.89
C ASP A 74 12.17 -27.16 21.35
N ALA A 75 12.15 -25.85 21.05
CA ALA A 75 11.02 -24.98 21.37
C ALA A 75 9.70 -25.54 20.82
N ALA A 76 8.85 -26.04 21.71
CA ALA A 76 7.55 -26.62 21.40
C ALA A 76 6.42 -25.65 21.76
N THR A 77 5.24 -25.86 21.18
CA THR A 77 4.07 -25.02 21.47
C THR A 77 3.77 -25.01 22.97
N PRO A 78 3.81 -23.85 23.65
CA PRO A 78 3.66 -23.81 25.10
C PRO A 78 2.24 -24.14 25.54
N SER A 79 2.09 -24.72 26.73
CA SER A 79 0.81 -24.71 27.44
C SER A 79 0.69 -23.36 28.15
N TYR A 80 0.23 -22.33 27.43
CA TYR A 80 0.01 -21.00 27.98
C TYR A 80 -0.95 -21.08 29.17
N ILE A 81 -0.47 -20.72 30.36
CA ILE A 81 -1.35 -20.55 31.52
C ILE A 81 -1.89 -19.13 31.44
N ALA A 82 -3.20 -19.00 31.15
CA ALA A 82 -3.86 -17.72 30.92
C ALA A 82 -3.73 -16.72 32.09
N ALA A 83 -3.49 -17.19 33.31
CA ALA A 83 -3.31 -16.34 34.50
C ALA A 83 -1.84 -16.06 34.86
N GLU A 84 -0.87 -16.59 34.09
CA GLU A 84 0.56 -16.48 34.39
C GLU A 84 1.35 -16.03 33.15
N SER A 85 1.46 -14.72 32.93
CA SER A 85 2.09 -14.13 31.73
C SER A 85 3.54 -14.54 31.50
N SER A 86 4.26 -14.92 32.56
CA SER A 86 5.61 -15.48 32.46
C SER A 86 5.70 -16.78 31.66
N THR A 87 4.58 -17.48 31.44
CA THR A 87 4.49 -18.71 30.65
C THR A 87 4.25 -18.45 29.16
N TRP A 88 4.02 -17.21 28.75
CA TRP A 88 3.70 -16.83 27.36
C TRP A 88 4.94 -16.64 26.47
N ASN A 89 6.12 -16.98 27.00
CA ASN A 89 7.40 -16.96 26.30
C ASN A 89 8.07 -18.35 26.43
N PRO A 90 8.65 -18.93 25.37
CA PRO A 90 8.76 -18.41 24.00
C PRO A 90 7.41 -18.19 23.30
N ILE A 91 7.31 -17.15 22.47
CA ILE A 91 6.10 -16.86 21.68
C ILE A 91 5.97 -17.85 20.52
N GLY A 92 7.05 -18.05 19.77
CA GLY A 92 7.10 -18.99 18.65
C GLY A 92 7.49 -20.39 19.06
N PHE A 93 7.30 -21.33 18.15
CA PHE A 93 7.63 -22.75 18.33
C PHE A 93 7.97 -23.42 17.00
N TRP A 94 8.72 -24.51 17.06
CA TRP A 94 9.04 -25.33 15.89
C TRP A 94 7.88 -26.24 15.50
N ILE A 95 7.68 -26.40 14.19
CA ILE A 95 6.77 -27.37 13.60
C ILE A 95 7.64 -28.35 12.80
N ASP A 96 7.89 -29.51 13.40
CA ASP A 96 8.66 -30.58 12.79
C ASP A 96 7.77 -31.57 12.02
N GLN A 97 8.21 -31.94 10.83
CA GLN A 97 7.54 -32.92 10.00
C GLN A 97 8.11 -34.32 10.25
N ALA A 98 7.22 -35.31 10.42
CA ALA A 98 7.62 -36.66 10.81
C ALA A 98 8.41 -37.42 9.73
N ARG A 99 8.31 -37.01 8.45
CA ARG A 99 8.98 -37.68 7.33
C ARG A 99 9.12 -36.78 6.10
N VAL A 100 10.34 -36.67 5.60
CA VAL A 100 10.62 -36.13 4.26
C VAL A 100 10.61 -37.29 3.24
N PRO A 101 9.88 -37.19 2.10
CA PRO A 101 9.93 -38.20 1.04
C PRO A 101 11.31 -38.23 0.34
N ALA A 102 11.61 -39.32 -0.37
CA ALA A 102 12.90 -39.48 -1.06
C ALA A 102 13.08 -38.49 -2.23
N ASP A 103 11.98 -38.13 -2.89
CA ASP A 103 11.89 -37.04 -3.86
C ASP A 103 11.08 -35.91 -3.20
N TYR A 104 11.72 -34.78 -2.91
CA TYR A 104 11.10 -33.63 -2.23
C TYR A 104 10.90 -32.49 -3.23
N ASP A 105 9.64 -32.11 -3.43
CA ASP A 105 9.23 -30.94 -4.21
C ASP A 105 8.06 -30.26 -3.48
N PRO A 106 8.25 -29.07 -2.89
CA PRO A 106 7.19 -28.33 -2.20
C PRO A 106 5.98 -28.03 -3.07
N LEU A 107 6.15 -27.95 -4.40
CA LEU A 107 5.03 -27.68 -5.32
C LEU A 107 4.07 -28.87 -5.45
N VAL A 108 4.54 -30.08 -5.14
CA VAL A 108 3.77 -31.33 -5.29
C VAL A 108 3.42 -31.94 -3.94
N SER A 109 4.39 -32.02 -3.03
CA SER A 109 4.26 -32.71 -1.75
C SER A 109 3.85 -31.81 -0.58
N GLY A 110 3.84 -30.49 -0.79
CA GLY A 110 3.78 -29.51 0.28
C GLY A 110 5.14 -29.33 0.94
N TYR A 111 5.26 -28.34 1.84
CA TYR A 111 6.50 -28.14 2.58
C TYR A 111 6.63 -29.19 3.70
N LEU A 112 7.64 -30.05 3.59
CA LEU A 112 7.82 -31.22 4.47
C LEU A 112 9.12 -31.13 5.30
N GLU A 113 9.74 -29.95 5.35
CA GLU A 113 10.86 -29.64 6.24
C GLU A 113 10.36 -28.97 7.53
N ARG A 114 11.27 -28.73 8.48
CA ARG A 114 10.98 -27.97 9.70
C ARG A 114 10.48 -26.59 9.31
N SER A 115 9.33 -26.18 9.86
CA SER A 115 8.84 -24.81 9.81
C SER A 115 8.63 -24.28 11.24
N PHE A 116 7.92 -23.16 11.38
CA PHE A 116 7.63 -22.55 12.67
C PHE A 116 6.17 -22.10 12.74
N GLY A 117 5.68 -21.96 13.97
CA GLY A 117 4.37 -21.40 14.27
C GLY A 117 4.47 -20.19 15.19
N LEU A 118 3.53 -19.28 15.02
CA LEU A 118 3.26 -18.14 15.90
C LEU A 118 1.77 -18.14 16.29
N PRO A 119 1.43 -17.79 17.54
CA PRO A 119 0.04 -17.49 17.89
C PRO A 119 -0.39 -16.14 17.33
N THR A 120 -1.69 -15.94 17.07
CA THR A 120 -2.24 -14.67 16.58
C THR A 120 -2.10 -13.54 17.61
N TYR A 121 -2.30 -13.87 18.89
CA TYR A 121 -2.08 -12.98 20.03
C TYR A 121 -1.13 -13.62 21.04
N VAL A 122 -0.47 -12.79 21.84
CA VAL A 122 0.40 -13.28 22.92
C VAL A 122 -0.43 -14.10 23.92
N GLY A 123 0.00 -15.32 24.23
CA GLY A 123 -0.71 -16.22 25.15
C GLY A 123 -1.98 -16.86 24.58
N ASP A 124 -2.23 -16.73 23.28
CA ASP A 124 -3.41 -17.32 22.63
C ASP A 124 -3.32 -18.85 22.58
N SER A 125 -4.21 -19.50 23.33
CA SER A 125 -4.28 -20.95 23.44
C SER A 125 -4.94 -21.63 22.23
N ARG A 126 -5.65 -20.88 21.38
CA ARG A 126 -6.32 -21.41 20.18
C ARG A 126 -5.33 -21.94 19.15
N VAL A 127 -4.08 -21.47 19.17
CA VAL A 127 -3.01 -21.98 18.30
C VAL A 127 -2.83 -23.50 18.43
N LEU A 128 -3.19 -24.08 19.59
CA LEU A 128 -3.13 -25.53 19.83
C LEU A 128 -4.19 -26.33 19.06
N SER A 129 -5.35 -25.72 18.77
CA SER A 129 -6.44 -26.36 18.04
C SER A 129 -6.51 -25.93 16.57
N SER A 130 -6.19 -24.68 16.29
CA SER A 130 -6.36 -24.04 14.98
C SER A 130 -5.06 -23.92 14.18
N GLY A 131 -3.91 -24.16 14.82
CA GLY A 131 -2.60 -23.93 14.21
C GLY A 131 -2.26 -22.44 14.12
N SER A 132 -1.15 -22.16 13.43
CA SER A 132 -0.69 -20.79 13.16
C SER A 132 -1.23 -20.27 11.84
N GLU A 133 -1.67 -19.01 11.84
CA GLU A 133 -2.18 -18.37 10.64
C GLU A 133 -1.03 -17.88 9.75
N ALA A 134 -1.14 -18.13 8.44
CA ALA A 134 -0.20 -17.67 7.42
C ALA A 134 -0.05 -16.15 7.42
N ILE A 135 -1.13 -15.41 7.67
CA ILE A 135 -1.07 -13.96 7.81
C ILE A 135 -0.14 -13.54 8.96
N THR A 136 -0.10 -14.31 10.05
CA THR A 136 0.76 -13.99 11.19
C THR A 136 2.22 -14.35 10.86
N THR A 137 2.46 -15.56 10.37
CA THR A 137 3.83 -16.05 10.12
C THR A 137 4.51 -15.36 8.95
N ILE A 138 3.83 -15.22 7.80
CA ILE A 138 4.39 -14.58 6.61
C ILE A 138 4.57 -13.08 6.85
N ALA A 139 3.57 -12.39 7.43
CA ALA A 139 3.70 -10.97 7.68
C ALA A 139 4.82 -10.66 8.68
N MET A 140 5.05 -11.51 9.69
CA MET A 140 6.11 -11.28 10.66
C MET A 140 7.51 -11.41 10.03
N VAL A 141 7.70 -12.40 9.14
CA VAL A 141 8.94 -12.53 8.35
C VAL A 141 9.12 -11.34 7.41
N LEU A 142 8.05 -10.94 6.71
CA LEU A 142 8.06 -9.79 5.81
C LEU A 142 8.39 -8.48 6.55
N GLY A 143 7.71 -8.21 7.66
CA GLY A 143 7.95 -7.03 8.49
C GLY A 143 9.38 -6.97 9.02
N SER A 144 9.90 -8.07 9.54
CA SER A 144 11.28 -8.14 10.02
C SER A 144 12.29 -7.88 8.90
N SER A 145 11.99 -8.38 7.68
CA SER A 145 12.81 -8.13 6.49
C SER A 145 12.83 -6.66 6.10
N TYR A 146 11.68 -5.98 6.11
CA TYR A 146 11.61 -4.53 5.90
C TYR A 146 12.31 -3.71 6.99
N ALA A 147 12.41 -4.24 8.22
CA ALA A 147 13.21 -3.64 9.29
C ALA A 147 14.72 -3.87 9.12
N GLY A 148 15.17 -4.47 8.01
CA GLY A 148 16.58 -4.71 7.69
C GLY A 148 17.17 -5.99 8.28
N ILE A 149 16.33 -6.91 8.76
CA ILE A 149 16.76 -8.21 9.29
C ILE A 149 16.66 -9.25 8.18
N ASP A 150 17.80 -9.81 7.78
CA ASP A 150 17.83 -10.92 6.82
C ASP A 150 17.24 -12.19 7.45
N LYS A 151 16.04 -12.57 6.98
CA LYS A 151 15.30 -13.75 7.47
C LYS A 151 15.63 -15.02 6.70
N SER A 152 16.44 -14.95 5.64
CA SER A 152 16.86 -16.13 4.88
C SER A 152 18.05 -16.86 5.51
N ALA A 153 18.78 -16.21 6.43
CA ALA A 153 19.94 -16.78 7.09
C ALA A 153 20.15 -16.21 8.52
N GLN A 154 19.09 -16.16 9.33
CA GLN A 154 19.19 -15.59 10.67
C GLN A 154 19.86 -16.57 11.65
N SER A 155 20.87 -16.10 12.38
CA SER A 155 21.66 -16.92 13.30
C SER A 155 21.13 -16.86 14.74
N PHE A 156 21.01 -18.03 15.37
CA PHE A 156 20.69 -18.20 16.78
C PHE A 156 21.72 -19.16 17.41
N GLY A 157 22.69 -18.61 18.14
CA GLY A 157 23.81 -19.42 18.65
C GLY A 157 24.69 -19.95 17.50
N SER A 158 24.81 -21.28 17.39
CA SER A 158 25.53 -21.95 16.30
C SER A 158 24.65 -22.31 15.11
N ASP A 159 23.33 -22.18 15.26
CA ASP A 159 22.36 -22.58 14.26
C ASP A 159 21.98 -21.38 13.37
N VAL A 160 21.65 -21.67 12.11
CA VAL A 160 21.20 -20.69 11.12
C VAL A 160 19.89 -21.19 10.53
N TYR A 161 18.88 -20.34 10.55
CA TYR A 161 17.53 -20.68 10.08
C TYR A 161 17.13 -19.79 8.90
N ASP A 162 16.52 -20.42 7.90
CA ASP A 162 15.87 -19.76 6.77
C ASP A 162 14.37 -19.65 7.04
N PHE A 163 13.96 -18.58 7.73
CA PHE A 163 12.54 -18.34 8.00
C PHE A 163 11.76 -17.98 6.74
N VAL A 164 12.43 -17.50 5.68
CA VAL A 164 11.80 -17.22 4.39
C VAL A 164 11.35 -18.53 3.75
N ALA A 165 12.24 -19.51 3.63
CA ALA A 165 11.90 -20.84 3.11
C ALA A 165 10.82 -21.54 3.96
N MET A 166 10.82 -21.36 5.28
CA MET A 166 9.79 -21.93 6.15
C MET A 166 8.38 -21.38 5.88
N THR A 167 8.24 -20.21 5.26
CA THR A 167 6.92 -19.67 4.86
C THR A 167 6.23 -20.49 3.76
N LEU A 168 6.96 -21.34 3.03
CA LEU A 168 6.36 -22.27 2.07
C LEU A 168 5.39 -23.25 2.74
N ALA A 169 5.45 -23.41 4.07
CA ALA A 169 4.49 -24.21 4.83
C ALA A 169 3.03 -23.72 4.71
N SER A 170 2.82 -22.47 4.29
CA SER A 170 1.49 -21.91 4.02
C SER A 170 0.98 -22.14 2.61
N TYR A 171 1.76 -22.81 1.75
CA TYR A 171 1.34 -23.19 0.39
C TYR A 171 0.51 -24.47 0.42
N ASP A 172 -0.74 -24.39 -0.02
CA ASP A 172 -1.61 -25.54 -0.22
C ASP A 172 -1.44 -26.06 -1.66
N THR A 173 -0.94 -27.29 -1.81
CA THR A 173 -0.76 -27.91 -3.14
C THR A 173 -2.08 -28.29 -3.81
N GLY A 174 -3.18 -28.41 -3.04
CA GLY A 174 -4.51 -28.72 -3.55
C GLY A 174 -5.14 -27.54 -4.27
N SER A 175 -5.19 -26.38 -3.62
CA SER A 175 -5.67 -25.14 -4.22
C SER A 175 -4.61 -24.37 -5.01
N LYS A 176 -3.33 -24.69 -4.82
CA LYS A 176 -2.17 -23.95 -5.33
C LYS A 176 -2.12 -22.48 -4.88
N LEU A 177 -2.70 -22.18 -3.73
CA LEU A 177 -2.68 -20.86 -3.11
C LEU A 177 -1.79 -20.85 -1.86
N VAL A 178 -1.34 -19.67 -1.47
CA VAL A 178 -0.83 -19.36 -0.13
C VAL A 178 -1.94 -18.64 0.62
N HIS A 179 -2.51 -19.31 1.62
CA HIS A 179 -3.66 -18.80 2.37
C HIS A 179 -3.61 -19.24 3.83
N ASN A 180 -4.49 -18.67 4.66
CA ASN A 180 -4.65 -19.11 6.04
C ASN A 180 -5.18 -20.55 6.08
N VAL A 181 -4.70 -21.34 7.05
CA VAL A 181 -5.14 -22.73 7.25
C VAL A 181 -6.62 -22.73 7.63
N GLY A 182 -7.47 -23.38 6.83
CA GLY A 182 -8.90 -23.38 7.04
C GLY A 182 -9.71 -23.80 5.83
N ILE A 183 -11.02 -23.55 5.89
CA ILE A 183 -11.94 -23.77 4.77
C ILE A 183 -11.77 -22.62 3.79
N GLN A 184 -11.31 -22.93 2.57
CA GLN A 184 -11.20 -21.95 1.50
C GLN A 184 -12.57 -21.42 1.08
N GLY A 185 -12.58 -20.14 0.73
CA GLY A 185 -13.70 -19.43 0.13
C GLY A 185 -14.56 -18.74 1.17
N GLN A 186 -14.24 -18.76 2.46
CA GLN A 186 -15.07 -18.12 3.50
C GLN A 186 -14.75 -16.63 3.69
N SER A 187 -13.64 -16.14 3.12
CA SER A 187 -13.26 -14.74 3.16
C SER A 187 -12.13 -14.49 2.16
N PHE A 188 -12.33 -13.53 1.25
CA PHE A 188 -11.29 -13.16 0.30
C PHE A 188 -10.03 -12.65 0.97
N TRP A 189 -10.16 -11.88 2.07
CA TRP A 189 -8.97 -11.36 2.72
C TRP A 189 -8.15 -12.49 3.35
N TYR A 190 -8.79 -13.49 3.97
CA TYR A 190 -8.12 -14.69 4.49
C TYR A 190 -7.48 -15.57 3.39
N ASP A 191 -8.12 -15.63 2.22
CA ASP A 191 -7.68 -16.46 1.09
C ASP A 191 -6.63 -15.77 0.19
N MET A 192 -6.55 -14.44 0.20
CA MET A 192 -5.68 -13.68 -0.71
C MET A 192 -4.59 -12.87 -0.03
N PHE A 193 -4.84 -12.31 1.15
CA PHE A 193 -3.87 -11.42 1.79
C PHE A 193 -2.55 -12.13 2.13
N PRO A 194 -2.53 -13.40 2.60
CA PRO A 194 -1.29 -14.16 2.74
C PRO A 194 -0.53 -14.33 1.41
N GLN A 195 -1.23 -14.58 0.30
CA GLN A 195 -0.64 -14.67 -1.04
C GLN A 195 0.04 -13.36 -1.46
N ILE A 196 -0.59 -12.22 -1.16
CA ILE A 196 -0.03 -10.88 -1.42
C ILE A 196 1.24 -10.68 -0.59
N MET A 197 1.20 -11.01 0.72
CA MET A 197 2.38 -10.90 1.59
C MET A 197 3.51 -11.82 1.12
N PHE A 198 3.18 -13.02 0.66
CA PHE A 198 4.15 -13.97 0.13
C PHE A 198 4.80 -13.47 -1.17
N ALA A 199 4.02 -12.84 -2.07
CA ALA A 199 4.55 -12.20 -3.28
C ALA A 199 5.51 -11.06 -2.93
N ARG A 200 5.16 -10.21 -1.96
CA ARG A 200 6.05 -9.14 -1.47
C ARG A 200 7.31 -9.69 -0.79
N LEU A 201 7.21 -10.82 -0.08
CA LEU A 201 8.37 -11.49 0.48
C LEU A 201 9.29 -12.05 -0.60
N TYR A 202 8.72 -12.65 -1.66
CA TYR A 202 9.50 -13.10 -2.82
C TYR A 202 10.25 -11.95 -3.51
N ASP A 203 9.66 -10.76 -3.61
CA ASP A 203 10.33 -9.58 -4.20
C ASP A 203 11.60 -9.19 -3.42
N LEU A 204 11.63 -9.39 -2.09
CA LEU A 204 12.82 -9.20 -1.26
C LEU A 204 13.83 -10.37 -1.36
N TYR A 205 13.35 -11.59 -1.59
CA TYR A 205 14.16 -12.81 -1.64
C TYR A 205 13.93 -13.59 -2.94
N PRO A 206 14.28 -13.03 -4.11
CA PRO A 206 13.93 -13.63 -5.41
C PRO A 206 14.68 -14.95 -5.69
N ASP A 207 15.79 -15.19 -4.99
CA ASP A 207 16.62 -16.38 -5.13
C ASP A 207 16.12 -17.57 -4.28
N THR A 208 15.12 -17.38 -3.41
CA THR A 208 14.56 -18.47 -2.61
C THR A 208 13.84 -19.48 -3.51
N PRO A 209 14.22 -20.77 -3.49
CA PRO A 209 13.62 -21.78 -4.36
C PRO A 209 12.10 -21.86 -4.23
N TYR A 210 11.44 -22.17 -5.36
CA TYR A 210 9.99 -22.39 -5.49
C TYR A 210 9.08 -21.18 -5.25
N MET A 211 9.49 -20.15 -4.50
CA MET A 211 8.66 -18.96 -4.22
C MET A 211 8.12 -18.31 -5.49
N ARG A 212 8.99 -18.13 -6.51
CA ARG A 212 8.58 -17.60 -7.83
C ARG A 212 7.39 -18.35 -8.41
N GLN A 213 7.44 -19.68 -8.40
CA GLN A 213 6.41 -20.51 -9.00
C GLN A 213 5.14 -20.52 -8.15
N ILE A 214 5.25 -20.48 -6.82
CA ILE A 214 4.11 -20.38 -5.91
C ILE A 214 3.33 -19.07 -6.12
N VAL A 215 4.03 -17.94 -6.29
CA VAL A 215 3.38 -16.65 -6.61
C VAL A 215 2.62 -16.73 -7.93
N ILE A 216 3.25 -17.29 -8.96
CA ILE A 216 2.63 -17.45 -10.29
C ILE A 216 1.43 -18.38 -10.24
N ASN A 217 1.52 -19.50 -9.51
CA ASN A 217 0.41 -20.44 -9.34
C ASN A 217 -0.80 -19.76 -8.72
N GLY A 218 -0.60 -18.95 -7.66
CA GLY A 218 -1.69 -18.19 -7.05
C GLY A 218 -2.34 -17.21 -8.03
N ALA A 219 -1.54 -16.46 -8.79
CA ALA A 219 -2.04 -15.56 -9.83
C ALA A 219 -2.78 -16.31 -10.95
N ASP A 220 -2.32 -17.51 -11.34
CA ASP A 220 -3.01 -18.36 -12.32
C ASP A 220 -4.39 -18.77 -11.82
N GLN A 221 -4.50 -19.26 -10.59
CA GLN A 221 -5.78 -19.70 -10.03
C GLN A 221 -6.78 -18.55 -9.91
N TRP A 222 -6.34 -17.37 -9.47
CA TRP A 222 -7.21 -16.20 -9.39
C TRP A 222 -7.59 -15.65 -10.77
N LEU A 223 -6.71 -15.77 -11.77
CA LEU A 223 -7.01 -15.38 -13.14
C LEU A 223 -8.03 -16.34 -13.79
N GLU A 224 -7.90 -17.64 -13.53
CA GLU A 224 -8.86 -18.68 -13.94
C GLU A 224 -10.23 -18.51 -13.27
N ALA A 225 -10.29 -17.84 -12.12
CA ALA A 225 -11.53 -17.55 -11.40
C ALA A 225 -12.34 -16.38 -11.99
N LEU A 226 -11.71 -15.39 -12.62
CA LEU A 226 -12.38 -14.17 -13.11
C LEU A 226 -13.61 -14.43 -13.99
N PRO A 227 -13.61 -15.39 -14.94
CA PRO A 227 -14.78 -15.68 -15.77
C PRO A 227 -16.03 -16.14 -14.98
N PHE A 228 -15.87 -16.51 -13.71
CA PHE A 228 -16.96 -16.90 -12.81
C PHE A 228 -17.45 -15.73 -11.94
N PHE A 229 -16.81 -14.56 -12.00
CA PHE A 229 -17.13 -13.38 -11.21
C PHE A 229 -18.15 -12.55 -11.99
N VAL A 230 -19.34 -13.12 -12.12
CA VAL A 230 -20.44 -12.55 -12.90
C VAL A 230 -21.76 -12.70 -12.15
N ASP A 231 -22.67 -11.76 -12.40
CA ASP A 231 -24.05 -11.83 -11.92
C ASP A 231 -24.89 -12.87 -12.70
N GLU A 232 -26.18 -12.96 -12.38
CA GLU A 232 -27.12 -13.86 -13.06
C GLU A 232 -27.31 -13.57 -14.56
N ASN A 233 -26.93 -12.38 -15.03
CA ASN A 233 -27.00 -11.94 -16.42
C ASN A 233 -25.69 -12.17 -17.18
N GLY A 234 -24.60 -12.53 -16.47
CA GLY A 234 -23.26 -12.69 -17.03
C GLY A 234 -22.46 -11.39 -17.08
N ASP A 235 -22.94 -10.32 -16.43
CA ASP A 235 -22.19 -9.07 -16.29
C ASP A 235 -21.19 -9.20 -15.12
N PRO A 236 -19.98 -8.58 -15.19
CA PRO A 236 -18.99 -8.69 -14.13
C PRO A 236 -19.54 -8.28 -12.76
N ASP A 237 -19.35 -9.13 -11.75
CA ASP A 237 -19.76 -8.90 -10.36
C ASP A 237 -18.73 -9.51 -9.40
N TYR A 238 -18.22 -8.70 -8.48
CA TYR A 238 -17.17 -9.05 -7.53
C TYR A 238 -17.69 -9.08 -6.08
N GLU A 239 -19.02 -9.02 -5.89
CA GLU A 239 -19.67 -8.89 -4.58
C GLU A 239 -19.97 -10.25 -3.92
N PHE A 240 -18.92 -10.95 -3.49
CA PHE A 240 -19.05 -12.23 -2.76
C PHE A 240 -18.43 -12.18 -1.37
N VAL A 241 -18.76 -13.16 -0.53
CA VAL A 241 -18.04 -13.40 0.73
C VAL A 241 -16.61 -13.86 0.44
N GLY A 242 -16.49 -14.84 -0.45
CA GLY A 242 -15.23 -15.42 -0.90
C GLY A 242 -15.45 -16.30 -2.13
N TYR A 243 -14.39 -16.93 -2.60
CA TYR A 243 -14.43 -17.81 -3.76
C TYR A 243 -13.55 -19.04 -3.53
N ASN A 244 -14.10 -20.22 -3.83
CA ASN A 244 -13.35 -21.47 -3.73
C ASN A 244 -12.81 -21.84 -5.11
N VAL A 245 -11.49 -21.73 -5.30
CA VAL A 245 -10.84 -21.98 -6.60
C VAL A 245 -10.85 -23.46 -6.99
N VAL A 246 -10.94 -24.37 -6.02
CA VAL A 246 -11.00 -25.81 -6.30
C VAL A 246 -12.39 -26.24 -6.77
N LEU A 247 -13.43 -25.65 -6.19
CA LEU A 247 -14.83 -25.88 -6.57
C LEU A 247 -15.32 -24.99 -7.71
N GLU A 248 -14.52 -23.99 -8.10
CA GLU A 248 -14.83 -22.97 -9.11
C GLU A 248 -16.15 -22.24 -8.82
N SER A 249 -16.40 -21.90 -7.54
CA SER A 249 -17.69 -21.36 -7.11
C SER A 249 -17.56 -20.24 -6.08
N PRO A 250 -18.33 -19.13 -6.21
CA PRO A 250 -18.51 -18.17 -5.14
C PRO A 250 -19.13 -18.84 -3.92
N THR A 251 -18.75 -18.40 -2.74
CA THR A 251 -19.43 -18.79 -1.51
C THR A 251 -20.37 -17.67 -1.07
N ILE A 252 -21.48 -18.09 -0.47
CA ILE A 252 -22.46 -17.21 0.18
C ILE A 252 -22.62 -17.57 1.66
N GLU A 253 -21.70 -18.36 2.21
CA GLU A 253 -21.68 -18.69 3.63
C GLU A 253 -21.13 -17.50 4.41
N GLY A 254 -22.03 -16.63 4.87
CA GLY A 254 -21.67 -15.41 5.59
C GLY A 254 -22.74 -14.35 5.43
N ALA A 255 -22.86 -13.45 6.40
CA ALA A 255 -23.80 -12.32 6.35
C ALA A 255 -23.13 -11.00 5.92
N HIS A 256 -22.04 -11.07 5.16
CA HIS A 256 -21.22 -9.94 4.72
C HIS A 256 -20.71 -10.16 3.28
N ILE A 257 -20.08 -9.16 2.67
CA ILE A 257 -19.47 -9.21 1.33
C ILE A 257 -18.07 -8.59 1.45
N GLU A 258 -17.08 -9.18 0.79
CA GLU A 258 -15.67 -8.78 0.86
C GLU A 258 -15.08 -8.61 -0.56
N PRO A 259 -15.26 -7.47 -1.24
CA PRO A 259 -14.80 -7.36 -2.62
C PRO A 259 -13.26 -7.53 -2.74
N PRO A 260 -12.75 -8.47 -3.57
CA PRO A 260 -11.32 -8.80 -3.62
C PRO A 260 -10.45 -7.79 -4.41
N ASN A 261 -11.12 -6.81 -5.01
CA ASN A 261 -10.67 -6.01 -6.15
C ASN A 261 -9.18 -5.59 -6.14
N GLY A 262 -8.78 -4.61 -5.33
CA GLY A 262 -7.41 -4.07 -5.36
C GLY A 262 -6.33 -5.15 -5.16
N GLY A 263 -6.62 -6.17 -4.34
CA GLY A 263 -5.73 -7.29 -4.08
C GLY A 263 -5.50 -8.15 -5.33
N LEU A 264 -6.55 -8.44 -6.11
CA LEU A 264 -6.42 -9.15 -7.39
C LEU A 264 -5.58 -8.34 -8.38
N ALA A 265 -5.85 -7.04 -8.49
CA ALA A 265 -5.08 -6.16 -9.37
C ALA A 265 -3.58 -6.19 -9.02
N PHE A 266 -3.22 -6.22 -7.74
CA PHE A 266 -1.83 -6.36 -7.30
C PHE A 266 -1.23 -7.73 -7.63
N LEU A 267 -1.95 -8.83 -7.36
CA LEU A 267 -1.44 -10.18 -7.66
C LEU A 267 -1.16 -10.35 -9.15
N PHE A 268 -2.06 -9.88 -10.00
CA PHE A 268 -1.86 -9.92 -11.45
C PHE A 268 -0.74 -8.98 -11.90
N TYR A 269 -0.65 -7.78 -11.33
CA TYR A 269 0.48 -6.87 -11.60
C TYR A 269 1.83 -7.48 -11.21
N ALA A 270 1.92 -8.14 -10.06
CA ALA A 270 3.12 -8.84 -9.60
C ALA A 270 3.49 -9.97 -10.57
N ALA A 271 2.53 -10.83 -10.94
CA ALA A 271 2.77 -11.91 -11.89
C ALA A 271 3.19 -11.38 -13.28
N TYR A 272 2.61 -10.28 -13.74
CA TYR A 272 3.02 -9.61 -14.97
C TYR A 272 4.48 -9.13 -14.88
N ALA A 273 4.86 -8.45 -13.80
CA ALA A 273 6.23 -7.96 -13.61
C ALA A 273 7.26 -9.12 -13.60
N MET A 274 6.86 -10.30 -13.10
CA MET A 274 7.71 -11.49 -13.05
C MET A 274 7.84 -12.25 -14.37
N THR A 275 6.80 -12.23 -15.21
CA THR A 275 6.66 -13.12 -16.38
C THR A 275 6.68 -12.39 -17.72
N GLY A 276 6.22 -11.14 -17.75
CA GLY A 276 5.94 -10.39 -18.98
C GLY A 276 4.71 -10.88 -19.76
N GLU A 277 3.92 -11.83 -19.23
CA GLU A 277 2.77 -12.41 -19.93
C GLU A 277 1.56 -11.47 -19.92
N ALA A 278 1.09 -11.07 -21.11
CA ALA A 278 0.01 -10.09 -21.26
C ALA A 278 -1.29 -10.45 -20.51
N ARG A 279 -1.61 -11.74 -20.35
CA ARG A 279 -2.82 -12.20 -19.64
C ARG A 279 -2.95 -11.66 -18.22
N TYR A 280 -1.83 -11.47 -17.51
CA TYR A 280 -1.85 -10.90 -16.17
C TYR A 280 -2.05 -9.39 -16.20
N LEU A 281 -1.43 -8.68 -17.16
CA LEU A 281 -1.68 -7.25 -17.33
C LEU A 281 -3.15 -6.99 -17.70
N ASP A 282 -3.73 -7.84 -18.55
CA ASP A 282 -5.13 -7.76 -18.94
C ASP A 282 -6.05 -8.03 -17.74
N GLY A 283 -5.75 -9.06 -16.92
CA GLY A 283 -6.48 -9.31 -15.67
C GLY A 283 -6.40 -8.15 -14.66
N ALA A 284 -5.22 -7.54 -14.50
CA ALA A 284 -5.07 -6.36 -13.64
C ALA A 284 -5.94 -5.17 -14.12
N LYS A 285 -6.01 -4.96 -15.44
CA LYS A 285 -6.87 -3.93 -16.03
C LYS A 285 -8.34 -4.23 -15.89
N GLU A 286 -8.77 -5.48 -16.11
CA GLU A 286 -10.17 -5.88 -15.96
C GLU A 286 -10.71 -5.54 -14.57
N VAL A 287 -9.94 -5.87 -13.53
CA VAL A 287 -10.31 -5.58 -12.13
C VAL A 287 -10.36 -4.08 -11.85
N LEU A 288 -9.40 -3.30 -12.36
CA LEU A 288 -9.39 -1.85 -12.18
C LEU A 288 -10.47 -1.13 -13.02
N ASP A 289 -10.81 -1.65 -14.19
CA ASP A 289 -11.90 -1.16 -15.04
C ASP A 289 -13.24 -1.36 -14.32
N TYR A 290 -13.46 -2.53 -13.70
CA TYR A 290 -14.62 -2.77 -12.84
C TYR A 290 -14.68 -1.75 -11.69
N LEU A 291 -13.58 -1.56 -10.94
CA LEU A 291 -13.51 -0.57 -9.85
C LEU A 291 -13.74 0.88 -10.33
N GLN A 292 -13.23 1.22 -11.52
CA GLN A 292 -13.36 2.57 -12.10
C GLN A 292 -14.82 2.94 -12.36
N ASP A 293 -15.66 1.97 -12.70
CA ASP A 293 -17.09 2.17 -12.94
C ASP A 293 -17.97 1.76 -11.74
N TYR A 294 -17.39 1.10 -10.74
CA TYR A 294 -18.11 0.65 -9.56
C TYR A 294 -18.80 1.82 -8.82
N PRO A 295 -20.13 1.75 -8.56
CA PRO A 295 -20.91 2.90 -8.09
C PRO A 295 -20.92 3.08 -6.57
N ARG A 296 -20.37 2.11 -5.82
CA ARG A 296 -20.32 2.11 -4.35
C ARG A 296 -18.87 2.14 -3.88
N ASN A 297 -18.66 2.34 -2.58
CA ASN A 297 -17.35 2.17 -1.97
C ASN A 297 -17.18 0.70 -1.57
N PRO A 298 -16.25 -0.04 -2.19
CA PRO A 298 -16.06 -1.46 -1.95
C PRO A 298 -15.16 -1.75 -0.74
N ASN A 299 -14.67 -0.72 -0.04
CA ASN A 299 -13.60 -0.87 0.94
C ASN A 299 -13.97 -1.84 2.05
N TYR A 300 -13.09 -2.81 2.28
CA TYR A 300 -13.20 -3.82 3.31
C TYR A 300 -11.81 -4.30 3.69
N GLU A 301 -11.47 -4.17 4.97
CA GLU A 301 -10.20 -4.57 5.58
C GLU A 301 -8.96 -4.06 4.81
N ALA A 302 -8.36 -4.87 3.91
CA ALA A 302 -7.01 -4.66 3.40
C ALA A 302 -6.80 -4.86 1.88
N LEU A 303 -7.83 -5.32 1.13
CA LEU A 303 -7.64 -5.65 -0.29
C LEU A 303 -7.82 -4.44 -1.21
N THR A 304 -8.76 -3.55 -0.91
CA THR A 304 -9.00 -2.34 -1.73
C THR A 304 -7.77 -1.40 -1.72
N ASP A 305 -6.95 -1.48 -0.68
CA ASP A 305 -5.75 -0.67 -0.42
C ASP A 305 -4.78 -0.60 -1.59
N TYR A 306 -4.71 -1.67 -2.39
CA TYR A 306 -3.78 -1.78 -3.52
C TYR A 306 -4.26 -1.08 -4.79
N ALA A 307 -5.55 -0.77 -4.91
CA ALA A 307 -6.11 -0.20 -6.14
C ALA A 307 -5.47 1.15 -6.53
N PRO A 308 -5.30 2.14 -5.64
CA PRO A 308 -4.64 3.41 -5.98
C PRO A 308 -3.21 3.22 -6.49
N TYR A 309 -2.43 2.37 -5.81
CA TYR A 309 -1.04 2.11 -6.13
C TYR A 309 -0.90 1.45 -7.52
N VAL A 310 -1.62 0.35 -7.76
CA VAL A 310 -1.55 -0.38 -9.02
C VAL A 310 -2.05 0.51 -10.16
N ALA A 311 -3.15 1.23 -9.96
CA ALA A 311 -3.67 2.15 -10.97
C ALA A 311 -2.67 3.26 -11.32
N ALA A 312 -1.97 3.83 -10.34
CA ALA A 312 -0.94 4.84 -10.58
C ALA A 312 0.23 4.23 -11.38
N ALA A 313 0.68 3.03 -11.01
CA ALA A 313 1.72 2.31 -11.73
C ALA A 313 1.31 2.00 -13.19
N LEU A 314 0.06 1.58 -13.44
CA LEU A 314 -0.43 1.33 -14.80
C LEU A 314 -0.58 2.63 -15.61
N ASN A 315 -1.04 3.72 -14.98
CA ASN A 315 -1.15 5.03 -15.63
C ASN A 315 0.24 5.54 -16.06
N ALA A 316 1.27 5.29 -15.25
CA ALA A 316 2.65 5.67 -15.52
C ALA A 316 3.33 4.78 -16.56
N ARG A 317 3.12 3.46 -16.51
CA ARG A 317 3.86 2.49 -17.34
C ARG A 317 3.17 2.12 -18.64
N TYR A 318 1.83 2.15 -18.69
CA TYR A 318 1.05 1.62 -19.81
C TYR A 318 0.01 2.59 -20.37
N GLY A 319 0.01 3.86 -19.92
CA GLY A 319 -0.84 4.91 -20.47
C GLY A 319 -2.33 4.70 -20.24
N THR A 320 -2.70 3.92 -19.21
CA THR A 320 -4.08 3.92 -18.69
C THR A 320 -4.41 5.28 -18.08
N ASN A 321 -5.70 5.54 -17.81
CA ASN A 321 -6.17 6.83 -17.30
C ASN A 321 -7.14 6.65 -16.12
N TYR A 322 -6.81 5.74 -15.19
CA TYR A 322 -7.60 5.52 -13.99
C TYR A 322 -7.62 6.77 -13.10
N ASP A 323 -8.78 7.06 -12.50
CA ASP A 323 -8.96 8.11 -11.51
C ASP A 323 -8.44 7.64 -10.15
N ILE A 324 -7.16 7.95 -9.88
CA ILE A 324 -6.50 7.63 -8.62
C ILE A 324 -7.23 8.26 -7.42
N GLY A 325 -7.80 9.45 -7.60
CA GLY A 325 -8.55 10.15 -6.57
C GLY A 325 -9.78 9.36 -6.13
N LYS A 326 -10.50 8.76 -7.08
CA LYS A 326 -11.63 7.86 -6.78
C LYS A 326 -11.21 6.67 -5.90
N PHE A 327 -10.08 6.04 -6.23
CA PHE A 327 -9.61 4.88 -5.46
C PHE A 327 -9.11 5.29 -4.07
N LEU A 328 -8.49 6.48 -3.95
CA LEU A 328 -8.14 7.03 -2.65
C LEU A 328 -9.40 7.36 -1.83
N ASP A 329 -10.45 7.90 -2.44
CA ASP A 329 -11.73 8.16 -1.75
C ASP A 329 -12.34 6.88 -1.17
N PHE A 330 -12.20 5.73 -1.84
CA PHE A 330 -12.65 4.45 -1.27
C PHE A 330 -11.98 4.13 0.08
N LEU A 331 -10.71 4.50 0.24
CA LEU A 331 -9.92 4.22 1.43
C LEU A 331 -10.09 5.29 2.51
N PHE A 332 -10.14 6.56 2.11
CA PHE A 332 -10.14 7.69 3.03
C PHE A 332 -11.54 8.11 3.49
N GLU A 333 -12.60 7.67 2.82
CA GLU A 333 -13.97 8.04 3.17
C GLU A 333 -14.75 6.88 3.81
N GLY A 334 -15.38 7.14 4.96
CA GLY A 334 -16.08 6.13 5.77
C GLY A 334 -17.44 5.67 5.23
N ASP A 335 -17.69 5.79 3.93
CA ASP A 335 -18.97 5.47 3.29
C ASP A 335 -19.01 4.09 2.60
N SER A 336 -18.10 3.19 2.98
CA SER A 336 -18.08 1.80 2.54
C SER A 336 -19.47 1.16 2.63
N ALA A 337 -19.88 0.51 1.54
CA ALA A 337 -21.15 -0.20 1.46
C ALA A 337 -21.14 -1.54 2.21
N PHE A 338 -19.95 -2.05 2.53
CA PHE A 338 -19.75 -3.39 3.11
C PHE A 338 -19.25 -3.34 4.55
N ARG A 339 -18.62 -2.23 4.95
CA ARG A 339 -18.15 -1.98 6.31
C ARG A 339 -18.30 -0.50 6.64
N ALA A 340 -19.53 -0.06 6.85
CA ALA A 340 -19.87 1.35 7.07
C ALA A 340 -19.00 1.96 8.17
N GLY A 341 -18.33 3.08 7.88
CA GLY A 341 -17.40 3.78 8.76
C GLY A 341 -15.95 3.29 8.68
N TRP A 342 -15.62 2.26 7.89
CA TRP A 342 -14.24 1.84 7.66
C TRP A 342 -13.50 2.82 6.74
N SER A 343 -12.48 3.50 7.27
CA SER A 343 -11.67 4.45 6.50
C SER A 343 -10.32 4.74 7.15
N VAL A 344 -9.45 5.46 6.43
CA VAL A 344 -8.48 6.34 7.07
C VAL A 344 -9.24 7.40 7.86
N MET A 345 -9.03 7.45 9.16
CA MET A 345 -9.82 8.26 10.07
C MET A 345 -9.26 9.67 10.20
N ASP A 346 -10.13 10.56 10.66
CA ASP A 346 -9.85 11.93 11.06
C ASP A 346 -10.37 12.20 12.48
N GLY A 347 -9.90 13.30 13.08
CA GLY A 347 -10.42 13.79 14.36
C GLY A 347 -9.78 13.13 15.58
N THR A 348 -10.58 12.91 16.63
CA THR A 348 -10.06 12.53 17.95
C THR A 348 -10.92 11.50 18.68
N PHE A 349 -10.28 10.63 19.46
CA PHE A 349 -10.91 9.81 20.50
C PHE A 349 -10.59 10.40 21.87
N ASP A 350 -11.60 10.93 22.57
CA ASP A 350 -11.46 11.60 23.87
C ASP A 350 -10.28 12.62 23.93
N GLY A 351 -10.14 13.42 22.87
CA GLY A 351 -9.08 14.43 22.73
C GLY A 351 -7.71 13.91 22.27
N VAL A 352 -7.55 12.60 22.05
CA VAL A 352 -6.36 12.00 21.41
C VAL A 352 -6.59 11.97 19.90
N ALA A 353 -5.69 12.58 19.13
CA ALA A 353 -5.77 12.58 17.67
C ALA A 353 -5.68 11.16 17.08
N VAL A 354 -6.53 10.87 16.11
CA VAL A 354 -6.55 9.60 15.36
C VAL A 354 -6.37 9.82 13.85
N ASP A 355 -6.02 11.04 13.44
CA ASP A 355 -5.75 11.39 12.05
C ASP A 355 -4.72 10.43 11.44
N GLY A 356 -5.07 9.83 10.30
CA GLY A 356 -4.21 8.90 9.57
C GLY A 356 -4.26 7.45 10.06
N LEU A 357 -4.85 7.16 11.22
CA LEU A 357 -5.10 5.77 11.63
C LEU A 357 -6.23 5.17 10.79
N VAL A 358 -6.20 3.87 10.53
CA VAL A 358 -7.23 3.16 9.76
C VAL A 358 -8.14 2.39 10.69
N GLY A 359 -9.45 2.46 10.47
CA GLY A 359 -10.40 1.67 11.22
C GLY A 359 -11.83 2.17 11.10
N GLN A 360 -12.64 1.88 12.11
CA GLN A 360 -14.02 2.33 12.22
C GLN A 360 -14.07 3.76 12.77
N GLY A 361 -14.40 4.73 11.91
CA GLY A 361 -14.54 6.13 12.25
C GLY A 361 -15.42 6.35 13.48
N GLY A 362 -14.89 7.09 14.46
CA GLY A 362 -15.57 7.42 15.72
C GLY A 362 -15.50 6.35 16.82
N ASP A 363 -14.99 5.15 16.55
CA ASP A 363 -14.90 4.06 17.53
C ASP A 363 -13.55 3.33 17.58
N TYR A 364 -13.13 2.62 16.53
CA TYR A 364 -12.05 1.62 16.60
C TYR A 364 -10.93 1.89 15.60
N ALA A 365 -9.74 2.24 16.07
CA ALA A 365 -8.52 2.26 15.26
C ALA A 365 -7.89 0.87 15.24
N PHE A 366 -7.46 0.39 14.07
CA PHE A 366 -6.87 -0.93 13.88
C PHE A 366 -5.40 -0.82 13.45
N ALA A 367 -4.50 -1.39 14.25
CA ALA A 367 -3.05 -1.27 14.08
C ALA A 367 -2.57 -1.86 12.75
N MET A 368 -3.03 -3.07 12.40
CA MET A 368 -2.62 -3.77 11.18
C MET A 368 -2.83 -2.90 9.94
N ASN A 369 -4.05 -2.43 9.71
CA ASN A 369 -4.41 -1.65 8.52
C ASN A 369 -3.77 -0.27 8.55
N SER A 370 -3.60 0.33 9.74
CA SER A 370 -2.90 1.61 9.89
C SER A 370 -1.47 1.53 9.36
N PHE A 371 -0.72 0.47 9.72
CA PHE A 371 0.64 0.27 9.24
C PHE A 371 0.70 -0.26 7.82
N HIS A 372 -0.14 -1.25 7.47
CA HIS A 372 -0.18 -1.87 6.16
C HIS A 372 -0.48 -0.85 5.06
N LEU A 373 -1.52 -0.02 5.21
CA LEU A 373 -1.92 0.94 4.19
C LEU A 373 -0.81 1.94 3.87
N ALA A 374 -0.06 2.40 4.88
CA ALA A 374 1.09 3.27 4.68
C ALA A 374 2.15 2.65 3.73
N THR A 375 2.38 1.34 3.85
CA THR A 375 3.35 0.61 3.03
C THR A 375 2.89 0.46 1.57
N VAL A 376 1.59 0.56 1.31
CA VAL A 376 1.01 0.47 -0.02
C VAL A 376 0.92 1.85 -0.68
N LEU A 377 0.55 2.88 0.09
CA LEU A 377 0.36 4.23 -0.45
C LEU A 377 1.63 5.06 -0.58
N ALA A 378 2.69 4.80 0.20
CA ALA A 378 3.94 5.54 0.03
C ALA A 378 4.50 5.39 -1.41
N PRO A 379 4.67 4.18 -1.97
CA PRO A 379 5.13 3.98 -3.35
C PRO A 379 4.30 4.67 -4.45
N LEU A 380 3.00 4.90 -4.24
CA LEU A 380 2.10 5.54 -5.22
C LEU A 380 2.68 6.85 -5.75
N VAL A 381 3.34 7.62 -4.88
CA VAL A 381 3.92 8.93 -5.19
C VAL A 381 5.02 8.86 -6.25
N LYS A 382 5.62 7.68 -6.49
CA LYS A 382 6.61 7.47 -7.56
C LYS A 382 6.01 7.49 -8.96
N TYR A 383 4.72 7.19 -9.04
CA TYR A 383 3.97 7.03 -10.28
C TYR A 383 2.99 8.18 -10.52
N ASP A 384 2.60 8.87 -9.45
CA ASP A 384 1.83 10.12 -9.49
C ASP A 384 2.31 11.10 -8.40
N GLU A 385 3.36 11.86 -8.71
CA GLU A 385 3.98 12.82 -7.79
C GLU A 385 3.06 13.97 -7.38
N ARG A 386 1.92 14.16 -8.08
CA ARG A 386 0.94 15.20 -7.73
C ARG A 386 0.37 14.99 -6.33
N TYR A 387 0.35 13.75 -5.82
CA TYR A 387 -0.13 13.41 -4.48
C TYR A 387 0.94 13.53 -3.38
N ALA A 388 2.17 13.96 -3.69
CA ALA A 388 3.29 13.98 -2.75
C ALA A 388 2.98 14.73 -1.44
N ALA A 389 2.36 15.91 -1.52
CA ALA A 389 2.01 16.70 -0.34
C ALA A 389 0.93 16.02 0.53
N SER A 390 -0.14 15.52 -0.09
CA SER A 390 -1.23 14.83 0.61
C SER A 390 -0.76 13.54 1.28
N ILE A 391 -0.03 12.68 0.56
CA ILE A 391 0.51 11.44 1.13
C ILE A 391 1.54 11.74 2.22
N GLY A 392 2.41 12.73 2.03
CA GLY A 392 3.38 13.14 3.04
C GLY A 392 2.72 13.67 4.33
N LYS A 393 1.66 14.47 4.21
CA LYS A 393 0.87 14.96 5.35
C LYS A 393 0.14 13.82 6.06
N TYR A 394 -0.44 12.87 5.31
CA TYR A 394 -1.05 11.66 5.85
C TYR A 394 -0.04 10.84 6.67
N LEU A 395 1.12 10.52 6.08
CA LEU A 395 2.15 9.70 6.73
C LEU A 395 2.73 10.39 7.97
N LEU A 396 2.90 11.71 7.95
CA LEU A 396 3.35 12.48 9.12
C LEU A 396 2.36 12.37 10.29
N ASN A 397 1.05 12.48 10.02
CA ASN A 397 0.01 12.36 11.03
C ASN A 397 -0.11 10.93 11.56
N LEU A 398 -0.12 9.94 10.66
CA LEU A 398 -0.11 8.52 11.04
C LEU A 398 1.11 8.17 11.90
N ALA A 399 2.33 8.58 11.50
CA ALA A 399 3.55 8.31 12.25
C ALA A 399 3.56 8.95 13.64
N ASN A 400 2.77 9.99 13.88
CA ASN A 400 2.57 10.50 15.22
C ASN A 400 1.47 9.73 15.96
N ASN A 401 0.34 9.46 15.32
CA ASN A 401 -0.85 8.96 16.02
C ASN A 401 -0.79 7.45 16.26
N ALA A 402 -0.05 6.68 15.47
CA ALA A 402 0.10 5.23 15.65
C ALA A 402 0.80 4.81 16.96
N LYS A 403 1.38 5.77 17.69
CA LYS A 403 1.87 5.58 19.06
C LYS A 403 0.79 5.01 20.00
N VAL A 404 -0.49 5.22 19.73
CA VAL A 404 -1.59 4.75 20.60
C VAL A 404 -1.65 3.23 20.74
N PHE A 405 -1.13 2.46 19.78
CA PHE A 405 -1.15 1.00 19.83
C PHE A 405 -0.12 0.40 20.78
N PHE A 406 0.83 1.20 21.28
CA PHE A 406 1.93 0.72 22.11
C PHE A 406 1.58 0.75 23.61
N PRO A 407 1.77 -0.34 24.37
CA PRO A 407 1.44 -0.41 25.80
C PRO A 407 2.09 0.68 26.66
N GLN A 408 3.33 1.03 26.37
CA GLN A 408 4.09 2.07 27.10
C GLN A 408 3.56 3.48 26.87
N ASN A 409 2.78 3.69 25.80
CA ASN A 409 2.14 4.98 25.53
C ASN A 409 0.76 5.08 26.18
N GLN A 410 0.34 4.04 26.90
CA GLN A 410 -0.92 3.98 27.63
C GLN A 410 -0.68 3.84 29.12
N THR A 411 -1.57 4.42 29.93
CA THR A 411 -1.63 4.11 31.35
C THR A 411 -2.25 2.73 31.56
N LEU A 412 -1.91 2.00 32.62
CA LEU A 412 -2.48 0.67 32.91
C LEU A 412 -4.02 0.68 33.10
N THR A 413 -4.64 1.84 33.33
CA THR A 413 -6.11 1.97 33.42
C THR A 413 -6.79 2.30 32.08
N HIS A 414 -6.02 2.46 31.00
CA HIS A 414 -6.51 2.78 29.65
C HIS A 414 -5.98 1.76 28.62
N GLN A 415 -5.72 0.55 29.07
CA GLN A 415 -5.38 -0.59 28.23
C GLN A 415 -5.91 -1.86 28.87
N THR A 416 -6.14 -2.92 28.11
CA THR A 416 -6.73 -4.17 28.64
C THR A 416 -5.76 -5.03 29.45
N MET A 417 -4.46 -4.77 29.34
CA MET A 417 -3.45 -5.42 30.19
C MET A 417 -3.17 -4.53 31.42
N ASP A 418 -3.24 -5.12 32.61
CA ASP A 418 -2.93 -4.43 33.87
C ASP A 418 -1.46 -4.57 34.29
N GLU A 419 -0.65 -5.25 33.47
CA GLU A 419 0.79 -5.40 33.65
C GLU A 419 1.55 -5.35 32.32
N TYR A 420 2.86 -5.05 32.41
CA TYR A 420 3.77 -5.15 31.28
C TYR A 420 4.44 -6.52 31.26
N LEU A 421 4.58 -7.10 30.07
CA LEU A 421 5.23 -8.39 29.88
C LEU A 421 6.72 -8.32 30.23
N THR A 422 7.17 -9.21 31.11
CA THR A 422 8.57 -9.21 31.60
C THR A 422 9.61 -9.56 30.53
N PHE A 423 9.19 -10.26 29.47
CA PHE A 423 10.02 -10.63 28.33
C PHE A 423 10.01 -9.58 27.20
N ASP A 424 8.98 -8.76 27.08
CA ASP A 424 8.93 -7.63 26.15
C ASP A 424 9.29 -6.31 26.86
N ARG A 425 10.55 -6.21 27.29
CA ARG A 425 11.03 -5.02 28.02
C ARG A 425 11.04 -3.74 27.18
N ALA A 426 11.04 -3.88 25.86
CA ALA A 426 11.00 -2.75 24.94
C ALA A 426 9.56 -2.24 24.74
N GLY A 427 8.52 -3.03 25.05
CA GLY A 427 7.15 -2.69 24.68
C GLY A 427 7.01 -2.60 23.17
N SER A 428 7.46 -3.65 22.48
CA SER A 428 7.44 -3.76 21.03
C SER A 428 6.20 -4.48 20.50
N LEU A 429 5.52 -5.26 21.35
CA LEU A 429 4.25 -5.89 21.03
C LEU A 429 3.11 -4.86 21.13
N LEU A 430 2.30 -4.79 20.08
CA LEU A 430 1.24 -3.80 19.92
C LEU A 430 -0.10 -4.38 20.36
N TYR A 431 -0.97 -3.53 20.89
CA TYR A 431 -2.39 -3.82 20.90
C TYR A 431 -2.92 -3.89 19.47
N GLU A 432 -3.88 -4.78 19.25
CA GLU A 432 -4.59 -4.86 17.98
C GLU A 432 -5.23 -3.52 17.60
N GLY A 433 -5.87 -2.87 18.56
CA GLY A 433 -6.59 -1.64 18.29
C GLY A 433 -6.65 -0.66 19.46
N PHE A 434 -7.27 0.47 19.18
CA PHE A 434 -7.46 1.57 20.12
C PHE A 434 -8.88 2.11 19.97
N ARG A 435 -9.67 2.04 21.06
CA ARG A 435 -11.08 2.41 21.07
C ARG A 435 -11.37 3.75 21.69
N ASN A 436 -12.36 4.45 21.14
CA ASN A 436 -12.93 5.63 21.74
C ASN A 436 -13.63 5.34 23.06
N ASP A 437 -14.41 4.25 23.15
CA ASP A 437 -15.01 3.74 24.38
C ASP A 437 -15.12 2.21 24.37
N TYR A 438 -14.82 1.58 25.49
CA TYR A 438 -15.18 0.19 25.75
C TYR A 438 -15.64 0.02 27.20
N ASN A 439 -16.89 -0.41 27.39
CA ASN A 439 -17.49 -0.60 28.71
C ASN A 439 -17.34 0.62 29.65
N GLY A 440 -17.42 1.84 29.10
CA GLY A 440 -17.31 3.09 29.84
C GLY A 440 -15.87 3.55 30.13
N THR A 441 -14.87 2.79 29.68
CA THR A 441 -13.48 3.24 29.66
C THR A 441 -13.21 3.88 28.31
N ARG A 442 -12.96 5.18 28.29
CA ARG A 442 -12.62 5.91 27.08
C ARG A 442 -11.18 5.67 26.66
N ARG A 443 -10.84 5.88 25.38
CA ARG A 443 -9.46 5.89 24.83
C ARG A 443 -8.62 4.69 25.31
N ILE A 444 -9.12 3.50 25.04
CA ILE A 444 -8.58 2.24 25.57
C ILE A 444 -7.87 1.45 24.47
N ALA A 445 -6.60 1.09 24.70
CA ALA A 445 -5.89 0.15 23.85
C ALA A 445 -6.31 -1.29 24.17
N MET A 446 -6.75 -2.03 23.17
CA MET A 446 -7.42 -3.33 23.32
C MET A 446 -7.40 -4.14 22.02
N GLY A 447 -8.22 -5.18 21.92
CA GLY A 447 -8.40 -5.99 20.73
C GLY A 447 -9.56 -6.98 20.87
N ASP A 448 -9.73 -7.81 19.85
CA ASP A 448 -10.78 -8.82 19.80
C ASP A 448 -10.42 -10.08 20.61
N ALA A 449 -9.15 -10.30 20.92
CA ALA A 449 -8.68 -11.45 21.70
C ALA A 449 -9.41 -11.58 23.05
N THR A 450 -9.43 -10.52 23.85
CA THR A 450 -10.11 -10.54 25.16
C THR A 450 -11.62 -10.39 24.99
N ALA A 451 -12.06 -9.53 24.08
CA ALA A 451 -13.46 -9.15 23.92
C ALA A 451 -14.33 -10.21 23.22
N MET A 452 -13.79 -10.91 22.23
CA MET A 452 -14.51 -11.87 21.40
C MET A 452 -14.04 -13.31 21.59
N PHE A 453 -12.73 -13.51 21.81
CA PHE A 453 -12.13 -14.85 21.80
C PHE A 453 -11.75 -15.38 23.18
N HIS A 454 -12.01 -14.61 24.24
CA HIS A 454 -11.70 -14.96 25.62
C HIS A 454 -10.24 -15.40 25.84
N GLN A 455 -9.31 -14.81 25.08
CA GLN A 455 -7.87 -15.00 25.23
C GLN A 455 -7.30 -14.01 26.27
N PRO A 456 -6.15 -14.32 26.88
CA PRO A 456 -5.66 -13.56 28.04
C PRO A 456 -5.03 -12.21 27.70
N SER A 457 -4.77 -11.90 26.43
CA SER A 457 -4.07 -10.68 26.03
C SER A 457 -4.50 -10.19 24.64
N ASP A 458 -4.65 -8.87 24.51
CA ASP A 458 -4.92 -8.17 23.25
C ASP A 458 -3.66 -7.74 22.50
N LEU A 459 -2.47 -8.09 23.01
CA LEU A 459 -1.23 -7.87 22.29
C LEU A 459 -1.17 -8.81 21.08
N SER A 460 -1.26 -8.21 19.89
CA SER A 460 -1.49 -8.88 18.62
C SER A 460 -0.19 -9.04 17.84
N ILE A 461 0.19 -10.29 17.56
CA ILE A 461 1.40 -10.62 16.80
C ILE A 461 1.21 -10.23 15.33
N TYR A 462 0.06 -10.53 14.75
CA TYR A 462 -0.20 -10.24 13.34
C TYR A 462 -0.33 -8.73 13.06
N SER A 463 -0.88 -7.95 14.00
CA SER A 463 -0.88 -6.49 13.89
C SER A 463 0.52 -5.91 14.06
N SER A 464 1.30 -6.46 15.00
CA SER A 464 2.68 -6.06 15.23
C SER A 464 3.58 -6.34 14.02
N ALA A 465 3.27 -7.36 13.21
CA ALA A 465 4.06 -7.74 12.04
C ALA A 465 4.30 -6.57 11.06
N PHE A 466 3.32 -5.69 10.86
CA PHE A 466 3.44 -4.56 9.93
C PHE A 466 4.27 -3.38 10.47
N LEU A 467 4.65 -3.42 11.75
CA LEU A 467 5.54 -2.43 12.36
C LEU A 467 6.86 -2.32 11.59
N GLY A 468 7.45 -3.44 11.19
CA GLY A 468 8.73 -3.42 10.47
C GLY A 468 8.62 -2.86 9.06
N ALA A 469 7.50 -3.10 8.38
CA ALA A 469 7.22 -2.48 7.08
C ALA A 469 7.02 -0.96 7.20
N PHE A 470 6.26 -0.52 8.21
CA PHE A 470 6.08 0.90 8.48
C PHE A 470 7.39 1.58 8.91
N ALA A 471 8.19 0.92 9.75
CA ALA A 471 9.50 1.41 10.15
C ALA A 471 10.46 1.52 8.97
N GLY A 472 10.45 0.55 8.05
CA GLY A 472 11.34 0.51 6.90
C GLY A 472 11.16 1.67 5.91
N ILE A 473 9.96 2.28 5.87
CA ILE A 473 9.73 3.46 5.04
C ILE A 473 10.06 4.78 5.75
N LEU A 474 10.27 4.81 7.07
CA LEU A 474 10.40 6.05 7.84
C LEU A 474 11.84 6.37 8.24
N GLY A 475 12.25 7.61 8.02
CA GLY A 475 13.49 8.20 8.53
C GLY A 475 13.28 9.59 9.12
N GLU A 476 14.07 9.95 10.13
CA GLU A 476 14.16 11.33 10.60
C GLU A 476 15.00 12.17 9.67
N THR A 477 14.77 13.48 9.70
CA THR A 477 15.72 14.46 9.17
C THR A 477 16.24 15.33 10.31
N ASN A 478 17.19 16.22 10.00
CA ASN A 478 17.63 17.26 10.93
C ASN A 478 16.55 18.33 11.21
N VAL A 479 15.36 18.25 10.60
CA VAL A 479 14.25 19.18 10.81
C VAL A 479 13.07 18.40 11.39
N GLU A 480 12.74 18.70 12.65
CA GLU A 480 11.57 18.13 13.33
C GLU A 480 10.30 18.31 12.50
N GLY A 481 9.49 17.26 12.37
CA GLY A 481 8.25 17.28 11.59
C GLY A 481 8.42 17.09 10.07
N ILE A 482 9.67 17.03 9.56
CA ILE A 482 9.95 16.62 8.18
C ILE A 482 10.57 15.22 8.22
N LEU A 483 9.78 14.24 7.82
CA LEU A 483 10.22 12.84 7.69
C LEU A 483 10.85 12.63 6.31
N GLN A 484 11.87 11.77 6.26
CA GLN A 484 12.31 11.13 5.04
C GLN A 484 11.49 9.87 4.86
N ILE A 485 10.73 9.76 3.76
CA ILE A 485 9.98 8.55 3.46
C ILE A 485 10.66 7.82 2.31
N ASP A 486 11.15 6.59 2.53
CA ASP A 486 11.72 5.76 1.46
C ASP A 486 10.59 5.18 0.59
N LEU A 487 10.54 5.62 -0.66
CA LEU A 487 9.49 5.22 -1.59
C LEU A 487 9.80 3.89 -2.30
N ASN A 488 11.02 3.37 -2.20
CA ASN A 488 11.41 2.08 -2.77
C ASN A 488 11.24 0.94 -1.77
N ALA A 489 11.38 1.22 -0.46
CA ALA A 489 11.41 0.21 0.59
C ALA A 489 10.24 -0.79 0.53
N THR A 490 9.06 -0.36 0.09
CA THR A 490 7.86 -1.22 -0.03
C THR A 490 7.24 -1.26 -1.43
N ASP A 491 7.92 -0.71 -2.45
CA ASP A 491 7.48 -0.68 -3.86
C ASP A 491 7.75 -2.01 -4.56
N SER A 492 7.10 -3.08 -4.09
CA SER A 492 7.33 -4.43 -4.63
C SER A 492 6.94 -4.52 -6.11
N PHE A 493 7.84 -5.12 -6.90
CA PHE A 493 7.73 -5.22 -8.36
C PHE A 493 7.70 -3.87 -9.11
N GLY A 494 8.15 -2.80 -8.47
CA GLY A 494 8.12 -1.43 -8.97
C GLY A 494 9.32 -0.97 -9.80
N ILE A 495 9.55 0.35 -9.86
CA ILE A 495 10.73 0.98 -10.52
C ILE A 495 11.74 1.42 -9.45
N ASN A 496 12.61 0.51 -9.03
CA ASN A 496 13.50 0.70 -7.87
C ASN A 496 14.97 0.97 -8.23
N ASP A 497 15.29 1.18 -9.52
CA ASP A 497 16.66 1.38 -10.02
C ASP A 497 17.38 2.59 -9.40
N TYR A 498 16.62 3.60 -8.97
CA TYR A 498 17.12 4.80 -8.31
C TYR A 498 16.42 4.98 -6.97
N ALA A 499 17.17 5.32 -5.92
CA ALA A 499 16.61 5.65 -4.63
C ALA A 499 15.68 6.87 -4.74
N ARG A 500 14.52 6.81 -4.08
CA ARG A 500 13.51 7.87 -4.10
C ARG A 500 12.98 8.14 -2.71
N TYR A 501 12.93 9.42 -2.35
CA TYR A 501 12.52 9.84 -1.02
C TYR A 501 11.49 10.96 -1.09
N LEU A 502 10.39 10.81 -0.35
CA LEU A 502 9.41 11.87 -0.15
C LEU A 502 9.75 12.67 1.11
N TYR A 503 9.66 13.99 0.99
CA TYR A 503 9.75 14.94 2.09
C TYR A 503 8.56 15.88 2.03
N TYR A 504 7.77 15.96 3.10
CA TYR A 504 6.71 16.96 3.26
C TYR A 504 7.15 18.00 4.28
N ASN A 505 7.05 19.28 3.91
CA ASN A 505 7.35 20.39 4.80
C ASN A 505 6.05 20.96 5.36
N PRO A 506 5.72 20.70 6.64
CA PRO A 506 4.48 21.18 7.24
C PRO A 506 4.53 22.64 7.68
N TYR A 507 5.66 23.34 7.46
CA TYR A 507 5.86 24.72 7.91
C TYR A 507 5.50 25.73 6.81
N GLU A 508 5.07 26.92 7.24
CA GLU A 508 4.77 28.09 6.39
C GLU A 508 6.01 28.75 5.76
N ILE A 509 7.20 28.20 6.00
CA ILE A 509 8.46 28.67 5.44
C ILE A 509 9.27 27.50 4.89
N ASP A 510 10.07 27.76 3.87
CA ASP A 510 11.02 26.79 3.33
C ASP A 510 11.93 26.28 4.46
N ARG A 511 12.15 24.97 4.48
CA ARG A 511 13.05 24.30 5.44
C ARG A 511 14.17 23.60 4.70
N THR A 512 15.36 23.61 5.29
CA THR A 512 16.53 22.96 4.71
C THR A 512 16.83 21.67 5.46
N ILE A 513 16.67 20.55 4.76
CA ILE A 513 17.10 19.24 5.25
C ILE A 513 18.54 18.96 4.82
N ARG A 514 19.23 18.12 5.58
CA ARG A 514 20.51 17.52 5.24
C ARG A 514 20.21 16.17 4.60
N PHE A 515 20.44 16.08 3.29
CA PHE A 515 20.32 14.84 2.53
C PHE A 515 21.65 14.07 2.61
N GLU A 516 21.58 12.81 3.02
CA GLU A 516 22.76 11.94 3.20
C GLU A 516 22.96 11.06 1.96
N GLY A 517 23.82 11.48 1.03
CA GLY A 517 23.98 10.83 -0.28
C GLY A 517 25.21 9.93 -0.45
N GLY A 518 25.94 9.64 0.63
CA GLY A 518 27.09 8.74 0.59
C GLY A 518 28.34 9.31 -0.10
N SER A 519 29.39 8.50 -0.23
CA SER A 519 30.71 8.96 -0.73
C SER A 519 30.83 9.03 -2.26
N GLU A 520 29.99 8.30 -2.98
CA GLU A 520 30.00 8.34 -4.45
C GLU A 520 29.39 9.64 -4.97
N SER A 521 29.75 10.05 -6.18
CA SER A 521 29.16 11.25 -6.78
C SER A 521 27.78 10.96 -7.35
N TYR A 522 26.82 11.84 -7.11
CA TYR A 522 25.43 11.72 -7.55
C TYR A 522 24.83 13.06 -7.99
N ASP A 523 23.72 12.98 -8.71
CA ASP A 523 22.80 14.09 -8.97
C ASP A 523 21.53 13.88 -8.10
N LEU A 524 20.93 14.96 -7.62
CA LEU A 524 19.60 14.93 -7.00
C LEU A 524 18.61 15.65 -7.89
N TYR A 525 17.54 14.96 -8.23
CA TYR A 525 16.42 15.48 -9.01
C TYR A 525 15.16 15.49 -8.17
N ASP A 526 14.48 16.64 -8.08
CA ASP A 526 13.15 16.71 -7.49
C ASP A 526 12.10 16.45 -8.56
N ALA A 527 11.41 15.32 -8.44
CA ALA A 527 10.36 14.91 -9.36
C ALA A 527 9.11 15.80 -9.26
N VAL A 528 8.85 16.49 -8.15
CA VAL A 528 7.71 17.41 -8.04
C VAL A 528 7.96 18.68 -8.88
N SER A 529 9.07 19.38 -8.63
CA SER A 529 9.42 20.62 -9.34
C SER A 529 10.22 20.43 -10.65
N LYS A 530 10.40 19.18 -11.07
CA LYS A 530 11.03 18.75 -12.32
C LYS A 530 12.43 19.31 -12.56
N ARG A 531 13.27 19.38 -11.51
CA ARG A 531 14.59 20.01 -11.60
C ARG A 531 15.67 19.28 -10.82
N PHE A 532 16.91 19.44 -11.26
CA PHE A 532 18.05 19.12 -10.41
C PHE A 532 18.14 20.09 -9.23
N VAL A 533 18.18 19.55 -8.01
CA VAL A 533 18.43 20.31 -6.77
C VAL A 533 19.91 20.25 -6.36
N ALA A 534 20.63 19.23 -6.82
CA ALA A 534 22.09 19.14 -6.74
C ALA A 534 22.64 18.37 -7.96
N LYS A 535 23.86 18.70 -8.40
CA LYS A 535 24.52 18.00 -9.52
C LYS A 535 25.98 17.71 -9.24
N ASN A 536 26.41 16.49 -9.53
CA ASN A 536 27.77 15.99 -9.39
C ASN A 536 28.37 16.32 -8.01
N VAL A 537 27.57 16.06 -6.97
CA VAL A 537 27.91 16.28 -5.56
C VAL A 537 28.29 14.94 -4.92
N SER A 538 28.95 14.98 -3.77
CA SER A 538 29.28 13.80 -2.96
C SER A 538 29.16 14.16 -1.49
N GLY A 539 28.89 13.17 -0.64
CA GLY A 539 28.61 13.38 0.78
C GLY A 539 27.24 14.00 1.02
N ASP A 540 27.11 14.67 2.15
CA ASP A 540 25.86 15.30 2.55
C ASP A 540 25.63 16.62 1.80
N VAL A 541 24.38 16.88 1.43
CA VAL A 541 23.99 18.15 0.80
C VAL A 541 22.76 18.75 1.46
N ASN A 542 22.70 20.07 1.50
CA ASN A 542 21.56 20.80 2.01
C ASN A 542 20.51 20.96 0.90
N VAL A 543 19.29 20.49 1.14
CA VAL A 543 18.17 20.59 0.19
C VAL A 543 17.06 21.41 0.81
N SER A 544 16.58 22.44 0.09
CA SER A 544 15.45 23.25 0.52
C SER A 544 14.14 22.59 0.09
N ILE A 545 13.28 22.28 1.07
CA ILE A 545 11.92 21.77 0.87
C ILE A 545 10.95 22.96 0.97
N PRO A 546 10.13 23.26 -0.06
CA PRO A 546 9.26 24.44 -0.08
C PRO A 546 8.23 24.45 1.05
N ALA A 547 7.83 25.63 1.52
CA ALA A 547 6.77 25.80 2.52
C ALA A 547 5.45 25.11 2.13
N GLY A 548 4.83 24.39 3.08
CA GLY A 548 3.51 23.78 2.92
C GLY A 548 3.37 22.76 1.77
N SER A 549 4.47 22.31 1.18
CA SER A 549 4.49 21.44 0.00
C SER A 549 5.47 20.28 0.23
N ALA A 550 5.70 19.49 -0.82
CA ALA A 550 6.55 18.31 -0.78
C ALA A 550 7.59 18.29 -1.90
N SER A 551 8.63 17.51 -1.69
CA SER A 551 9.62 17.16 -2.71
C SER A 551 9.79 15.65 -2.78
N VAL A 552 10.00 15.15 -3.99
CA VAL A 552 10.30 13.74 -4.25
C VAL A 552 11.69 13.68 -4.83
N LEU A 553 12.68 13.42 -3.99
CA LEU A 553 14.08 13.41 -4.38
C LEU A 553 14.47 12.07 -4.98
N VAL A 554 14.93 12.07 -6.22
CA VAL A 554 15.47 10.92 -6.95
C VAL A 554 16.98 11.02 -6.97
N VAL A 555 17.66 9.99 -6.47
CA VAL A 555 19.12 9.89 -6.48
C VAL A 555 19.58 9.29 -7.80
N LEU A 556 20.24 10.09 -8.62
CA LEU A 556 20.66 9.72 -9.96
C LEU A 556 22.19 9.60 -10.05
N PRO A 557 22.72 8.82 -11.01
CA PRO A 557 24.15 8.82 -11.31
C PRO A 557 24.65 10.25 -11.58
N ALA A 558 25.88 10.57 -11.16
CA ALA A 558 26.45 11.89 -11.41
C ALA A 558 26.47 12.24 -12.91
N ASN A 559 26.18 13.51 -13.21
CA ASN A 559 26.12 14.04 -14.58
C ASN A 559 25.04 13.37 -15.44
N SER A 560 23.91 13.02 -14.82
CA SER A 560 22.77 12.43 -15.51
C SER A 560 22.22 13.36 -16.59
N ILE A 561 21.80 12.74 -17.69
CA ILE A 561 21.18 13.41 -18.84
C ILE A 561 19.69 13.05 -18.81
N LEU A 562 18.86 14.08 -18.69
CA LEU A 562 17.41 13.94 -18.76
C LEU A 562 16.97 13.76 -20.20
N VAL A 563 16.09 12.80 -20.44
CA VAL A 563 15.40 12.60 -21.72
C VAL A 563 13.92 12.81 -21.48
N ARG A 564 13.32 13.70 -22.28
CA ARG A 564 11.87 13.94 -22.26
C ARG A 564 11.23 13.35 -23.51
N GLU A 565 10.26 12.47 -23.31
CA GLU A 565 9.44 11.90 -24.37
C GLU A 565 7.96 12.17 -24.08
N GLY A 566 7.39 13.14 -24.79
CA GLY A 566 6.05 13.65 -24.46
C GLY A 566 6.00 14.26 -23.06
N ASP A 567 5.24 13.62 -22.17
CA ASP A 567 5.08 14.03 -20.78
C ASP A 567 6.05 13.34 -19.83
N ASP A 568 6.72 12.29 -20.26
CA ASP A 568 7.57 11.47 -19.41
C ASP A 568 9.02 12.01 -19.40
N VAL A 569 9.63 12.01 -18.22
CA VAL A 569 11.04 12.35 -17.99
C VAL A 569 11.78 11.12 -17.51
N SER A 570 12.87 10.78 -18.17
CA SER A 570 13.66 9.58 -17.87
C SER A 570 15.17 9.85 -17.82
N VAL A 571 15.89 8.94 -17.15
CA VAL A 571 17.36 8.85 -17.15
C VAL A 571 17.74 7.41 -17.42
N ASN A 572 18.57 7.19 -18.43
CA ASN A 572 18.94 5.83 -18.90
C ASN A 572 17.71 4.96 -19.25
N GLY A 573 16.64 5.56 -19.76
CA GLY A 573 15.39 4.86 -20.10
C GLY A 573 14.50 4.55 -18.90
N ILE A 574 14.89 4.92 -17.67
CA ILE A 574 14.10 4.72 -16.46
C ILE A 574 13.27 5.99 -16.20
N LEU A 575 11.94 5.85 -16.11
CA LEU A 575 11.01 6.92 -15.80
C LEU A 575 11.27 7.48 -14.40
N ILE A 576 11.45 8.80 -14.27
CA ILE A 576 11.71 9.48 -12.99
C ILE A 576 10.68 10.55 -12.62
N ALA A 577 9.93 11.10 -13.58
CA ALA A 577 8.86 12.07 -13.32
C ALA A 577 7.97 12.28 -14.56
N ARG A 578 6.81 12.93 -14.40
CA ARG A 578 5.85 13.20 -15.49
C ARG A 578 5.26 14.62 -15.45
N TYR A 579 5.09 15.24 -16.61
CA TYR A 579 4.39 16.52 -16.75
C TYR A 579 2.89 16.28 -16.88
N GLN A 580 2.15 16.51 -15.79
CA GLN A 580 0.70 16.27 -15.74
C GLN A 580 -0.05 17.54 -15.35
N ALA A 581 -1.28 17.70 -15.84
CA ALA A 581 -2.22 18.69 -15.32
C ALA A 581 -2.91 18.15 -14.05
N SER A 582 -3.57 19.00 -13.27
CA SER A 582 -4.42 18.53 -12.16
C SER A 582 -5.74 19.27 -12.09
N VAL A 583 -6.78 18.55 -11.69
CA VAL A 583 -8.05 19.09 -11.21
C VAL A 583 -8.38 18.49 -9.84
N ASN A 584 -8.81 19.36 -8.92
CA ASN A 584 -9.15 19.05 -7.54
C ASN A 584 -10.53 19.59 -7.19
N LEU A 585 -11.20 18.87 -6.30
CA LEU A 585 -12.42 19.32 -5.62
C LEU A 585 -12.06 19.63 -4.17
N SER A 586 -12.41 20.82 -3.71
CA SER A 586 -12.15 21.22 -2.32
C SER A 586 -13.44 21.23 -1.52
N GLY A 587 -13.40 20.65 -0.31
CA GLY A 587 -14.50 20.69 0.65
C GLY A 587 -15.76 19.92 0.22
N LEU A 588 -15.61 18.89 -0.63
CA LEU A 588 -16.71 18.04 -1.06
C LEU A 588 -16.42 16.57 -0.69
N SER A 589 -17.09 16.07 0.34
CA SER A 589 -17.05 14.65 0.69
C SER A 589 -17.91 13.82 -0.28
N SER A 590 -17.61 12.53 -0.37
CA SER A 590 -18.47 11.54 -1.02
C SER A 590 -19.85 11.58 -0.38
N ARG A 591 -20.85 11.44 -1.24
CA ARG A 591 -22.28 11.51 -0.92
C ARG A 591 -22.73 12.82 -0.29
N ALA A 592 -21.94 13.90 -0.39
CA ALA A 592 -22.40 15.22 0.00
C ALA A 592 -23.72 15.57 -0.71
N GLU A 593 -24.68 16.09 0.06
CA GLU A 593 -25.96 16.54 -0.48
C GLU A 593 -25.79 17.87 -1.22
N LEU A 594 -26.17 17.89 -2.49
CA LEU A 594 -26.17 19.07 -3.34
C LEU A 594 -27.59 19.63 -3.43
N THR A 595 -27.71 20.90 -3.09
CA THR A 595 -28.95 21.68 -3.16
C THR A 595 -28.71 22.91 -4.03
N SER A 596 -29.75 23.67 -4.38
CA SER A 596 -29.62 24.87 -5.21
C SER A 596 -28.72 25.99 -4.63
N SER A 597 -28.31 25.88 -3.36
CA SER A 597 -27.29 26.77 -2.75
C SER A 597 -25.88 26.19 -2.72
N SER A 598 -25.68 24.94 -3.15
CA SER A 598 -24.37 24.29 -3.15
C SER A 598 -23.46 24.89 -4.22
N VAL A 599 -22.28 25.33 -3.78
CA VAL A 599 -21.20 25.84 -4.63
C VAL A 599 -20.00 24.93 -4.46
N ILE A 600 -19.57 24.31 -5.55
CA ILE A 600 -18.46 23.36 -5.59
C ILE A 600 -17.20 24.13 -6.00
N ALA A 601 -16.19 24.14 -5.13
CA ALA A 601 -14.90 24.78 -5.42
C ALA A 601 -14.04 23.84 -6.28
N ILE A 602 -13.43 24.40 -7.33
CA ILE A 602 -12.64 23.66 -8.31
C ILE A 602 -11.25 24.30 -8.37
N GLY A 603 -10.24 23.53 -7.97
CA GLY A 603 -8.84 23.86 -8.19
C GLY A 603 -8.33 23.18 -9.46
N TYR A 604 -7.55 23.88 -10.28
CA TYR A 604 -6.87 23.25 -11.40
C TYR A 604 -5.52 23.90 -11.66
N ALA A 605 -4.59 23.10 -12.15
CA ALA A 605 -3.24 23.54 -12.52
C ALA A 605 -2.75 22.83 -13.79
N ALA A 606 -1.84 23.48 -14.48
CA ALA A 606 -1.14 22.92 -15.63
C ALA A 606 0.37 23.15 -15.45
N PRO A 607 1.23 22.29 -16.02
CA PRO A 607 2.67 22.53 -16.03
C PRO A 607 3.04 23.91 -16.58
N LYS A 608 4.19 24.44 -16.17
CA LYS A 608 4.68 25.74 -16.63
C LYS A 608 4.82 25.80 -18.14
N GLY A 609 4.28 26.87 -18.72
CA GLY A 609 4.25 27.06 -20.17
C GLY A 609 3.05 26.39 -20.85
N ASP A 610 2.24 25.67 -20.09
CA ASP A 610 0.93 25.16 -20.49
C ASP A 610 -0.19 25.93 -19.77
N GLU A 611 -1.42 25.72 -20.21
CA GLU A 611 -2.60 26.39 -19.63
C GLU A 611 -3.81 25.48 -19.78
N VAL A 612 -4.65 25.39 -18.75
CA VAL A 612 -5.94 24.72 -18.86
C VAL A 612 -6.85 25.56 -19.75
N THR A 613 -7.36 24.99 -20.84
CA THR A 613 -8.15 25.73 -21.85
C THR A 613 -9.60 25.27 -21.95
N ALA A 614 -9.91 24.06 -21.48
CA ALA A 614 -11.26 23.52 -21.49
C ALA A 614 -11.55 22.76 -20.20
N MET A 615 -12.82 22.78 -19.79
CA MET A 615 -13.37 22.05 -18.67
C MET A 615 -14.76 21.52 -19.02
N GLN A 616 -15.00 20.26 -18.68
CA GLN A 616 -16.30 19.62 -18.76
C GLN A 616 -16.72 19.11 -17.37
N ILE A 617 -17.96 19.36 -16.97
CA ILE A 617 -18.55 18.85 -15.73
C ILE A 617 -19.77 18.01 -16.10
N SER A 618 -19.80 16.77 -15.63
CA SER A 618 -20.91 15.85 -15.82
C SER A 618 -21.37 15.20 -14.52
N PHE A 619 -22.63 14.77 -14.50
CA PHE A 619 -23.24 14.01 -13.42
C PHE A 619 -23.81 12.73 -14.04
N GLY A 620 -23.14 11.61 -13.77
CA GLY A 620 -23.32 10.40 -14.59
C GLY A 620 -23.05 10.72 -16.06
N GLY A 621 -23.99 10.35 -16.94
CA GLY A 621 -23.92 10.65 -18.38
C GLY A 621 -24.38 12.06 -18.79
N ILE A 622 -24.78 12.93 -17.85
CA ILE A 622 -25.36 14.25 -18.16
C ILE A 622 -24.27 15.32 -18.06
N VAL A 623 -23.89 15.94 -19.19
CA VAL A 623 -22.98 17.10 -19.22
C VAL A 623 -23.77 18.35 -18.85
N VAL A 624 -23.36 19.02 -17.76
CA VAL A 624 -24.01 20.25 -17.26
C VAL A 624 -23.16 21.50 -17.50
N TYR A 625 -21.86 21.32 -17.80
CA TYR A 625 -20.95 22.39 -18.18
C TYR A 625 -19.95 21.89 -19.20
N ASP A 626 -19.72 22.68 -20.25
CA ASP A 626 -18.67 22.46 -21.24
C ASP A 626 -18.19 23.82 -21.75
N GLY A 627 -16.96 24.21 -21.43
CA GLY A 627 -16.46 25.54 -21.74
C GLY A 627 -15.08 25.84 -21.19
N VAL A 628 -14.81 27.13 -21.00
CA VAL A 628 -13.55 27.61 -20.41
C VAL A 628 -13.45 27.17 -18.93
N PRO A 629 -12.25 27.02 -18.36
CA PRO A 629 -12.14 26.61 -16.96
C PRO A 629 -12.78 27.61 -15.99
N ILE A 630 -13.49 27.08 -14.99
CA ILE A 630 -14.12 27.84 -13.90
C ILE A 630 -13.58 27.36 -12.56
N THR A 631 -13.47 28.26 -11.59
CA THR A 631 -12.97 27.95 -10.24
C THR A 631 -14.08 27.53 -9.28
N SER A 632 -15.35 27.63 -9.70
CA SER A 632 -16.49 27.22 -8.92
C SER A 632 -17.68 26.86 -9.80
N PHE A 633 -18.42 25.83 -9.43
CA PHE A 633 -19.66 25.41 -10.10
C PHE A 633 -20.84 25.47 -9.11
N SER A 634 -21.89 26.22 -9.46
CA SER A 634 -23.14 26.24 -8.69
C SER A 634 -24.06 25.14 -9.20
N TYR A 635 -24.49 24.24 -8.30
CA TYR A 635 -25.46 23.21 -8.65
C TYR A 635 -26.82 23.84 -9.02
N ASP A 636 -27.40 23.40 -10.13
CA ASP A 636 -28.73 23.80 -10.57
C ASP A 636 -29.65 22.58 -10.62
N LYS A 637 -30.62 22.56 -9.70
CA LYS A 637 -31.64 21.51 -9.59
C LYS A 637 -32.46 21.34 -10.88
N ALA A 638 -32.60 22.39 -11.70
CA ALA A 638 -33.33 22.30 -12.96
C ALA A 638 -32.64 21.40 -14.00
N LEU A 639 -31.33 21.14 -13.85
CA LEU A 639 -30.53 20.37 -14.80
C LEU A 639 -30.49 18.87 -14.48
N LEU A 640 -30.77 18.48 -13.23
CA LEU A 640 -30.49 17.14 -12.72
C LEU A 640 -31.65 16.62 -11.86
N PRO A 641 -32.27 15.47 -12.22
CA PRO A 641 -33.21 14.76 -11.36
C PRO A 641 -32.68 14.48 -9.95
N ASP A 642 -33.58 14.37 -8.98
CA ASP A 642 -33.23 13.98 -7.60
C ASP A 642 -32.77 12.51 -7.58
N THR A 643 -31.46 12.29 -7.48
CA THR A 643 -30.83 10.97 -7.37
C THR A 643 -29.37 11.12 -6.94
N ASP A 644 -28.70 10.00 -6.68
CA ASP A 644 -27.28 9.94 -6.42
C ASP A 644 -26.55 9.87 -7.79
N TYR A 645 -25.49 10.66 -7.95
CA TYR A 645 -24.69 10.73 -9.18
C TYR A 645 -23.20 10.55 -8.88
N THR A 646 -22.47 10.02 -9.85
CA THR A 646 -21.03 10.26 -9.94
C THR A 646 -20.81 11.57 -10.69
N MET A 647 -20.43 12.62 -9.98
CA MET A 647 -19.95 13.85 -10.60
C MET A 647 -18.55 13.59 -11.16
N LYS A 648 -18.26 14.08 -12.36
CA LYS A 648 -16.93 14.05 -12.98
C LYS A 648 -16.58 15.44 -13.50
N ILE A 649 -15.39 15.92 -13.16
CA ILE A 649 -14.78 17.09 -13.80
C ILE A 649 -13.61 16.60 -14.61
N THR A 650 -13.56 16.99 -15.88
CA THR A 650 -12.43 16.74 -16.78
C THR A 650 -11.90 18.06 -17.28
N ILE A 651 -10.58 18.22 -17.25
CA ILE A 651 -9.89 19.38 -17.81
C ILE A 651 -9.02 18.98 -18.98
N THR A 652 -8.82 19.90 -19.93
CA THR A 652 -7.88 19.75 -21.04
C THR A 652 -7.03 21.00 -21.18
N THR A 653 -5.72 20.81 -21.28
CA THR A 653 -4.74 21.87 -21.47
C THR A 653 -4.52 22.21 -22.94
N ARG A 654 -3.88 23.36 -23.20
CA ARG A 654 -3.47 23.78 -24.55
C ARG A 654 -2.57 22.74 -25.22
N ALA A 655 -1.70 22.09 -24.45
CA ALA A 655 -0.83 21.03 -24.95
C ALA A 655 -1.52 19.66 -25.13
N GLY A 656 -2.82 19.55 -24.81
CA GLY A 656 -3.60 18.33 -24.96
C GLY A 656 -3.55 17.37 -23.76
N ARG A 657 -2.88 17.75 -22.66
CA ARG A 657 -2.93 16.98 -21.40
C ARG A 657 -4.32 17.04 -20.80
N THR A 658 -4.77 15.92 -20.25
CA THR A 658 -6.05 15.81 -19.55
C THR A 658 -5.85 15.36 -18.11
N ASP A 659 -6.71 15.82 -17.22
CA ASP A 659 -6.89 15.24 -15.88
C ASP A 659 -8.38 15.18 -15.56
N SER A 660 -8.77 14.25 -14.70
CA SER A 660 -10.12 14.21 -14.17
C SER A 660 -10.16 13.92 -12.67
N VAL A 661 -11.29 14.28 -12.08
CA VAL A 661 -11.65 13.90 -10.71
C VAL A 661 -13.12 13.54 -10.68
N THR A 662 -13.44 12.46 -9.97
CA THR A 662 -14.81 12.03 -9.73
C THR A 662 -15.16 12.12 -8.24
N LYS A 663 -16.44 12.36 -7.96
CA LYS A 663 -16.97 12.32 -6.59
C LYS A 663 -18.42 11.86 -6.64
N ARG A 664 -18.81 10.95 -5.74
CA ARG A 664 -20.22 10.60 -5.57
C ARG A 664 -20.92 11.71 -4.82
N VAL A 665 -22.09 12.11 -5.27
CA VAL A 665 -22.88 13.21 -4.69
C VAL A 665 -24.35 12.87 -4.71
N VAL A 666 -25.09 13.47 -3.78
CA VAL A 666 -26.52 13.23 -3.59
C VAL A 666 -27.26 14.48 -4.06
N CYS A 667 -27.83 14.47 -5.26
CA CYS A 667 -28.55 15.62 -5.81
C CYS A 667 -30.00 15.64 -5.30
N ARG A 668 -30.45 16.78 -4.77
CA ARG A 668 -31.76 16.95 -4.12
C ARG A 668 -32.43 18.28 -4.43
#